data_AF-D8JSC4-F1
#
_entry.id   AF-D8JSC4-F1
#
_cell.length_a   1.000
_cell.length_b   1.000
_cell.length_c   1.000
_cell.angle_alpha   90.00
_cell.angle_beta   90.00
_cell.angle_gamma   90.00
#
_symmetry.space_group_name_H-M   'P 1'
#
loop_
_entity.id
_entity.type
_entity.pdbx_description
1 polymer ?
#
loop_
_entity_poly.entity_id
_entity_poly.type
_entity_poly.pdbx_seq_one_letter_code
_entity_poly.pdbx_strand_id
1 'polypeptide(L)'
;MPASANAPSMPVVQSAIETIVDEAISAAPDCVLRRAILPAINWAEVAPVKVALLISTLADARVTVPRWLAKQLLLAGHALPENLEKTLTSALVALNRVNGQGSSSERRDDIAGMLPALCADDQIEADVAVALVQKFTALGWADEAVRLALAQQLRAPGILKRAGKAVAAYVDSLPAVRVRLIGTSTTQTLAEEFKPSFAALGWRADVNQADFGTLLAELMRPPEGADAHVVLLDLDGFAPQDWRRSAADASDLLAERVNHLAAALREFTAHSQAPLLINTIPVPAAPAAGFLDRSHASGLRRAVDRINRHILEAAEQSKQIIVVDADQALASLPIRDQSDAKLWYYGRIAYSADAVRFLARAFAEAWSSLKRGPAKVLAVDFDNTLWGGVYGDDGVEALACGDDFPGNAFRALQAECLRLRQQGMLLVALSKNNPDAITAFQMHAGMLLQPEDFAATAINWEPKPDNIRKIAAELNLGLDSFVFLDDSPHEREAMRRLCPEVSVPEMPVDPAERPLWLRRMTRTWPLRLTAEDETRAALYAARRDAENAKASAVNFEDYLKGLEQHLTVAHVSKATLPRVVQMHERTNQFNLTTLRSTEAEISALIESGDRGVALVGRVRDKFGDHGLVIAATVEINGAEAVIRSLLMSCRVIGREVERAFLGALIEDLKRRGVRRVSGDYIPTRKNAMVKEFYASCGWQPAGADGERTSWTFDVTAMQPPRSQFVALNWEA
;
A
#
# COMPACT_ATOMS: atom_id res chain seq x y z
N MET A 1 46.89 -60.87 27.81
CA MET A 1 45.85 -60.94 28.87
C MET A 1 46.37 -60.19 30.09
N PRO A 2 45.56 -59.43 30.86
CA PRO A 2 44.09 -59.42 30.97
C PRO A 2 43.48 -58.12 30.40
N ALA A 3 42.34 -58.12 29.71
CA ALA A 3 40.93 -58.28 30.12
C ALA A 3 40.21 -56.94 29.88
N SER A 4 39.42 -56.92 28.82
CA SER A 4 38.49 -55.84 28.48
C SER A 4 37.43 -55.71 29.58
N ALA A 5 37.42 -54.59 30.28
CA ALA A 5 36.26 -54.18 31.04
C ALA A 5 35.24 -53.59 30.07
N ASN A 6 34.29 -54.41 29.62
CA ASN A 6 33.04 -53.95 29.05
C ASN A 6 32.33 -53.09 30.11
N ALA A 7 32.27 -51.77 29.85
CA ALA A 7 31.28 -50.94 30.52
C ALA A 7 29.88 -51.44 30.07
N PRO A 8 28.94 -51.68 31.00
CA PRO A 8 27.60 -52.08 30.62
C PRO A 8 26.92 -50.91 29.89
N SER A 9 26.54 -51.16 28.64
CA SER A 9 25.62 -50.31 27.89
C SER A 9 24.33 -50.16 28.71
N MET A 10 23.93 -48.94 29.05
CA MET A 10 22.66 -48.64 29.68
C MET A 10 21.48 -48.92 28.73
N PRO A 11 20.57 -49.88 29.02
CA PRO A 11 19.37 -50.10 28.20
C PRO A 11 18.05 -49.75 28.95
N VAL A 12 18.10 -49.23 30.18
CA VAL A 12 16.92 -49.16 31.06
C VAL A 12 16.05 -47.89 30.88
N VAL A 13 16.60 -46.77 30.40
CA VAL A 13 15.84 -45.49 30.33
C VAL A 13 14.91 -45.44 29.10
N GLN A 14 15.28 -46.10 28.01
CA GLN A 14 14.54 -46.06 26.75
C GLN A 14 13.23 -46.85 26.81
N SER A 15 13.19 -47.95 27.58
CA SER A 15 11.99 -48.78 27.73
C SER A 15 10.90 -48.11 28.57
N ALA A 16 11.26 -47.26 29.54
CA ALA A 16 10.29 -46.54 30.38
C ALA A 16 9.56 -45.44 29.59
N ILE A 17 10.29 -44.73 28.72
CA ILE A 17 9.71 -43.70 27.85
C ILE A 17 8.76 -44.33 26.83
N GLU A 18 9.15 -45.45 26.21
CA GLU A 18 8.27 -46.19 25.30
C GLU A 18 6.99 -46.67 25.99
N THR A 19 7.10 -47.15 27.24
CA THR A 19 5.93 -47.56 28.05
C THR A 19 4.99 -46.38 28.32
N ILE A 20 5.53 -45.21 28.70
CA ILE A 20 4.74 -43.99 28.93
C ILE A 20 4.04 -43.53 27.65
N VAL A 21 4.73 -43.58 26.51
CA VAL A 21 4.14 -43.22 25.22
C VAL A 21 3.00 -44.19 24.85
N ASP A 22 3.19 -45.49 25.09
CA ASP A 22 2.17 -46.50 24.81
C ASP A 22 0.94 -46.37 25.70
N GLU A 23 1.13 -46.12 27.01
CA GLU A 23 0.03 -45.82 27.93
C GLU A 23 -0.71 -44.52 27.54
N ALA A 24 0.04 -43.48 27.17
CA ALA A 24 -0.53 -42.21 26.72
C ALA A 24 -1.34 -42.35 25.42
N ILE A 25 -0.89 -43.19 24.49
CA ILE A 25 -1.63 -43.51 23.26
C ILE A 25 -2.89 -44.29 23.58
N SER A 26 -2.81 -45.31 24.45
CA SER A 26 -3.98 -46.08 24.87
C SER A 26 -5.04 -45.22 25.58
N ALA A 27 -4.61 -44.19 26.32
CA ALA A 27 -5.48 -43.23 27.01
C ALA A 27 -5.67 -41.92 26.22
N ALA A 28 -5.38 -41.90 24.91
CA ALA A 28 -5.36 -40.69 24.11
C ALA A 28 -6.65 -39.85 24.15
N PRO A 29 -7.87 -40.43 24.12
CA PRO A 29 -9.11 -39.66 24.22
C PRO A 29 -9.17 -38.78 25.48
N ASP A 30 -8.85 -39.36 26.65
CA ASP A 30 -8.83 -38.64 27.93
C ASP A 30 -7.68 -37.63 28.00
N CYS A 31 -6.51 -38.01 27.48
CA CYS A 31 -5.33 -37.13 27.47
C CYS A 31 -5.57 -35.89 26.59
N VAL A 32 -6.29 -36.02 25.47
CA VAL A 32 -6.69 -34.91 24.61
C VAL A 32 -7.67 -33.98 25.33
N LEU A 33 -8.72 -34.53 25.94
CA LEU A 33 -9.75 -33.75 26.65
C LEU A 33 -9.16 -32.96 27.82
N ARG A 34 -8.25 -33.57 28.58
CA ARG A 34 -7.60 -32.94 29.75
C ARG A 34 -6.35 -32.13 29.40
N ARG A 35 -5.90 -32.18 28.14
CA ARG A 35 -4.61 -31.64 27.67
C ARG A 35 -3.45 -32.03 28.61
N ALA A 36 -3.42 -33.30 29.01
CA ALA A 36 -2.44 -33.85 29.94
C ALA A 36 -1.57 -34.89 29.25
N ILE A 37 -0.32 -35.06 29.70
CA ILE A 37 0.66 -36.05 29.24
C ILE A 37 1.15 -35.83 27.80
N LEU A 38 0.26 -35.84 26.80
CA LEU A 38 0.61 -35.66 25.38
C LEU A 38 1.42 -34.38 25.09
N PRO A 39 1.15 -33.22 25.72
CA PRO A 39 1.97 -32.02 25.50
C PRO A 39 3.40 -32.12 26.03
N ALA A 40 3.68 -33.04 26.95
CA ALA A 40 4.99 -33.24 27.57
C ALA A 40 5.86 -34.27 26.85
N ILE A 41 5.29 -35.01 25.88
CA ILE A 41 6.03 -36.00 25.09
C ILE A 41 6.92 -35.28 24.06
N ASN A 42 8.20 -35.66 24.01
CA ASN A 42 9.09 -35.23 22.93
C ASN A 42 8.79 -36.05 21.66
N TRP A 43 7.81 -35.59 20.87
CA TRP A 43 7.37 -36.30 19.67
C TRP A 43 8.45 -36.48 18.59
N ALA A 44 9.54 -35.70 18.62
CA ALA A 44 10.65 -35.85 17.68
C ALA A 44 11.44 -37.17 17.88
N GLU A 45 11.35 -37.77 19.07
CA GLU A 45 11.97 -39.06 19.39
C GLU A 45 11.00 -40.25 19.23
N VAL A 46 9.71 -39.98 18.97
CA VAL A 46 8.68 -41.00 18.82
C VAL A 46 8.62 -41.49 17.39
N ALA A 47 8.59 -42.81 17.18
CA ALA A 47 8.52 -43.40 15.85
C ALA A 47 7.19 -43.06 15.13
N PRO A 48 7.19 -42.81 13.79
CA PRO A 48 5.97 -42.49 13.03
C PRO A 48 4.84 -43.50 13.19
N VAL A 49 5.17 -44.79 13.39
CA VAL A 49 4.19 -45.87 13.63
C VAL A 49 3.36 -45.62 14.89
N LYS A 50 3.96 -45.09 15.95
CA LYS A 50 3.26 -44.75 17.20
C LYS A 50 2.36 -43.53 17.02
N VAL A 51 2.77 -42.57 16.19
CA VAL A 51 1.92 -41.42 15.82
C VAL A 51 0.71 -41.87 14.98
N ALA A 52 0.90 -42.80 14.04
CA ALA A 52 -0.21 -43.39 13.30
C ALA A 52 -1.19 -44.12 14.24
N LEU A 53 -0.67 -44.87 15.23
CA LEU A 53 -1.48 -45.52 16.25
C LEU A 53 -2.29 -44.50 17.07
N LEU A 54 -1.65 -43.41 17.54
CA LEU A 54 -2.33 -42.31 18.24
C LEU A 54 -3.52 -41.77 17.45
N ILE A 55 -3.32 -41.48 16.16
CA ILE A 55 -4.36 -40.92 15.29
C ILE A 55 -5.50 -41.94 15.10
N SER A 56 -5.16 -43.23 14.91
CA SER A 56 -6.16 -44.30 14.82
C SER A 56 -6.98 -44.42 16.10
N THR A 57 -6.34 -44.43 17.27
CA THR A 57 -7.02 -44.53 18.56
C THR A 57 -7.98 -43.36 18.80
N LEU A 58 -7.60 -42.14 18.41
CA LEU A 58 -8.50 -40.98 18.48
C LEU A 58 -9.68 -41.10 17.50
N ALA A 59 -9.43 -41.56 16.27
CA ALA A 59 -10.47 -41.78 15.28
C ALA A 59 -11.48 -42.85 15.72
N ASP A 60 -11.01 -43.97 16.28
CA ASP A 60 -11.84 -45.06 16.81
C ASP A 60 -12.73 -44.57 17.96
N ALA A 61 -12.21 -43.67 18.79
CA ALA A 61 -12.94 -43.02 19.87
C ALA A 61 -13.82 -41.84 19.40
N ARG A 62 -13.86 -41.53 18.09
CA ARG A 62 -14.55 -40.37 17.50
C ARG A 62 -14.11 -39.02 18.10
N VAL A 63 -12.86 -38.94 18.55
CA VAL A 63 -12.24 -37.70 19.03
C VAL A 63 -11.48 -37.05 17.89
N THR A 64 -11.79 -35.79 17.58
CA THR A 64 -11.06 -35.03 16.58
C THR A 64 -9.66 -34.69 17.09
N VAL A 65 -8.65 -34.80 16.23
CA VAL A 65 -7.29 -34.39 16.56
C VAL A 65 -7.28 -32.87 16.76
N PRO A 66 -7.01 -32.37 17.97
CA PRO A 66 -7.04 -30.93 18.20
C PRO A 66 -5.85 -30.25 17.54
N ARG A 67 -6.02 -28.99 17.12
CA ARG A 67 -4.98 -28.20 16.44
C ARG A 67 -3.66 -28.15 17.19
N TRP A 68 -3.68 -28.06 18.53
CA TRP A 68 -2.47 -28.03 19.34
C TRP A 68 -1.65 -29.32 19.24
N LEU A 69 -2.31 -30.48 19.15
CA LEU A 69 -1.64 -31.78 19.03
C LEU A 69 -1.10 -31.95 17.62
N ALA A 70 -1.92 -31.63 16.61
CA ALA A 70 -1.48 -31.64 15.21
C ALA A 70 -0.24 -30.76 15.02
N LYS A 71 -0.25 -29.52 15.54
CA LYS A 71 0.91 -28.63 15.52
C LYS A 71 2.15 -29.28 16.15
N GLN A 72 2.03 -29.88 17.34
CA GLN A 72 3.17 -30.53 18.01
C GLN A 72 3.76 -31.68 17.18
N LEU A 73 2.89 -32.54 16.61
CA LEU A 73 3.33 -33.66 15.77
C LEU A 73 4.01 -33.17 14.49
N LEU A 74 3.45 -32.14 13.85
CA LEU A 74 4.02 -31.54 12.64
C LEU A 74 5.37 -30.86 12.90
N LEU A 75 5.50 -30.12 14.01
CA LEU A 75 6.79 -29.51 14.40
C LEU A 75 7.86 -30.57 14.73
N ALA A 76 7.44 -31.73 15.24
CA ALA A 76 8.31 -32.88 15.44
C ALA A 76 8.71 -33.59 14.14
N GLY A 77 8.18 -33.17 12.98
CA GLY A 77 8.53 -33.70 11.66
C GLY A 77 7.64 -34.84 11.18
N HIS A 78 6.55 -35.16 11.89
CA HIS A 78 5.60 -36.19 11.47
C HIS A 78 4.69 -35.69 10.35
N ALA A 79 4.21 -36.62 9.52
CA ALA A 79 3.15 -36.37 8.56
C ALA A 79 1.83 -36.93 9.07
N LEU A 80 0.76 -36.17 8.90
CA LEU A 80 -0.59 -36.49 9.30
C LEU A 80 -1.43 -36.86 8.06
N PRO A 81 -2.44 -37.74 8.20
CA PRO A 81 -3.36 -38.08 7.12
C PRO A 81 -4.04 -36.86 6.47
N GLU A 82 -4.21 -36.90 5.14
CA GLU A 82 -4.74 -35.78 4.34
C GLU A 82 -6.17 -35.36 4.74
N ASN A 83 -6.99 -36.28 5.27
CA ASN A 83 -8.33 -35.95 5.76
C ASN A 83 -8.32 -34.98 6.95
N LEU A 84 -7.19 -34.87 7.67
CA LEU A 84 -7.02 -33.90 8.76
C LEU A 84 -6.69 -32.49 8.25
N GLU A 85 -6.23 -32.31 7.00
CA GLU A 85 -5.86 -30.99 6.46
C GLU A 85 -7.01 -29.98 6.52
N LYS A 86 -8.26 -30.45 6.39
CA LYS A 86 -9.48 -29.62 6.50
C LYS A 86 -9.64 -28.92 7.85
N THR A 87 -8.94 -29.38 8.88
CA THR A 87 -8.98 -28.83 10.24
C THR A 87 -7.74 -28.00 10.59
N LEU A 88 -6.78 -27.91 9.67
CA LEU A 88 -5.51 -27.23 9.87
C LEU A 88 -5.50 -25.85 9.21
N THR A 89 -4.66 -24.97 9.73
CA THR A 89 -4.36 -23.69 9.07
C THR A 89 -3.49 -23.94 7.83
N SER A 90 -3.51 -23.02 6.88
CA SER A 90 -2.72 -23.11 5.64
C SER A 90 -1.22 -23.38 5.90
N ALA A 91 -0.65 -22.76 6.93
CA ALA A 91 0.74 -23.00 7.34
C ALA A 91 0.99 -24.42 7.86
N LEU A 92 0.05 -24.99 8.63
CA LEU A 92 0.14 -26.37 9.11
C LEU A 92 -0.10 -27.38 7.99
N VAL A 93 -0.98 -27.07 7.03
CA VAL A 93 -1.15 -27.86 5.81
C VAL A 93 0.15 -27.87 5.00
N ALA A 94 0.78 -26.72 4.79
CA ALA A 94 2.07 -26.65 4.12
C ALA A 94 3.13 -27.48 4.85
N LEU A 95 3.20 -27.37 6.19
CA LEU A 95 4.16 -28.14 6.98
C LEU A 95 3.88 -29.66 6.92
N ASN A 96 2.61 -30.06 6.93
CA ASN A 96 2.17 -31.45 6.77
C ASN A 96 2.65 -32.04 5.44
N ARG A 97 2.40 -31.32 4.35
CA ARG A 97 2.80 -31.74 3.00
C ARG A 97 4.31 -31.87 2.85
N VAL A 98 5.06 -30.95 3.46
CA VAL A 98 6.52 -30.97 3.50
C VAL A 98 7.05 -32.14 4.33
N ASN A 99 6.44 -32.46 5.47
CA ASN A 99 6.87 -33.56 6.33
C ASN A 99 6.65 -34.94 5.69
N GLY A 100 5.59 -35.10 4.90
CA GLY A 100 5.25 -36.36 4.26
C GLY A 100 6.12 -36.80 3.09
N GLN A 101 7.20 -36.07 2.75
CA GLN A 101 7.91 -36.23 1.47
C GLN A 101 9.44 -36.20 1.56
N GLY A 102 10.07 -37.02 0.70
CA GLY A 102 11.38 -36.76 0.10
C GLY A 102 11.24 -35.92 -1.18
N SER A 103 12.35 -35.47 -1.77
CA SER A 103 12.44 -34.43 -2.82
C SER A 103 11.69 -34.67 -4.16
N SER A 104 10.36 -34.76 -4.19
CA SER A 104 9.57 -34.84 -5.44
C SER A 104 9.22 -33.47 -6.02
N SER A 105 9.19 -33.34 -7.35
CA SER A 105 8.98 -32.07 -8.07
C SER A 105 7.52 -31.60 -8.04
N GLU A 106 6.55 -32.49 -8.16
CA GLU A 106 5.13 -32.13 -8.28
C GLU A 106 4.60 -31.43 -7.02
N ARG A 107 5.00 -31.87 -5.82
CA ARG A 107 4.58 -31.23 -4.56
C ARG A 107 5.35 -29.95 -4.25
N ARG A 108 6.50 -29.71 -4.89
CA ARG A 108 7.16 -28.40 -4.80
C ARG A 108 6.29 -27.33 -5.45
N ASP A 109 5.71 -27.62 -6.62
CA ASP A 109 4.84 -26.69 -7.33
C ASP A 109 3.58 -26.38 -6.53
N ASP A 110 3.01 -27.37 -5.83
CA ASP A 110 1.87 -27.16 -4.92
C ASP A 110 2.20 -26.17 -3.79
N ILE A 111 3.37 -26.33 -3.16
CA ILE A 111 3.81 -25.47 -2.05
C ILE A 111 4.24 -24.09 -2.56
N ALA A 112 4.88 -24.03 -3.73
CA ALA A 112 5.18 -22.78 -4.41
C ALA A 112 3.89 -21.99 -4.71
N GLY A 113 2.81 -22.69 -5.05
CA GLY A 113 1.47 -22.09 -5.17
C GLY A 113 0.93 -21.54 -3.84
N MET A 114 1.18 -22.20 -2.71
CA MET A 114 0.76 -21.72 -1.38
C MET A 114 1.61 -20.56 -0.83
N LEU A 115 2.83 -20.37 -1.34
CA LEU A 115 3.81 -19.43 -0.78
C LEU A 115 3.31 -17.97 -0.69
N PRO A 116 2.63 -17.39 -1.71
CA PRO A 116 2.08 -16.04 -1.61
C PRO A 116 1.09 -15.89 -0.45
N ALA A 117 0.22 -16.89 -0.24
CA ALA A 117 -0.71 -16.91 0.88
C ALA A 117 0.03 -16.97 2.23
N LEU A 118 1.04 -17.85 2.35
CA LEU A 118 1.85 -17.96 3.57
C LEU A 118 2.67 -16.69 3.88
N CYS A 119 3.11 -15.97 2.85
CA CYS A 119 3.82 -14.70 3.03
C CYS A 119 2.86 -13.57 3.45
N ALA A 120 1.61 -13.63 3.02
CA ALA A 120 0.57 -12.67 3.38
C ALA A 120 -0.11 -12.99 4.72
N ASP A 121 -0.06 -14.24 5.17
CA ASP A 121 -0.66 -14.72 6.41
C ASP A 121 0.09 -14.18 7.61
N ASP A 122 -0.66 -13.42 8.37
CA ASP A 122 -0.19 -12.61 9.47
C ASP A 122 -0.38 -13.31 10.83
N GLN A 123 -0.96 -14.51 10.82
CA GLN A 123 -1.30 -15.32 11.97
C GLN A 123 -0.41 -16.57 12.13
N ILE A 124 0.58 -16.75 11.25
CA ILE A 124 1.52 -17.87 11.34
C ILE A 124 2.33 -17.77 12.63
N GLU A 125 2.25 -18.81 13.45
CA GLU A 125 3.05 -18.93 14.68
C GLU A 125 4.55 -19.04 14.35
N ALA A 126 5.39 -18.34 15.13
CA ALA A 126 6.81 -18.17 14.83
C ALA A 126 7.58 -19.50 14.71
N ASP A 127 7.23 -20.50 15.53
CA ASP A 127 7.82 -21.84 15.50
C ASP A 127 7.45 -22.61 14.22
N VAL A 128 6.22 -22.47 13.73
CA VAL A 128 5.75 -23.05 12.46
C VAL A 128 6.46 -22.41 11.28
N ALA A 129 6.57 -21.08 11.25
CA ALA A 129 7.30 -20.37 10.20
C ALA A 129 8.78 -20.79 10.15
N VAL A 130 9.43 -20.89 11.32
CA VAL A 130 10.82 -21.35 11.43
C VAL A 130 10.96 -22.79 10.93
N ALA A 131 10.06 -23.69 11.30
CA ALA A 131 10.08 -25.08 10.85
C ALA A 131 9.93 -25.19 9.32
N LEU A 132 9.01 -24.44 8.72
CA LEU A 132 8.82 -24.37 7.27
C LEU A 132 10.10 -23.90 6.56
N VAL A 133 10.68 -22.78 7.00
CA VAL A 133 11.92 -22.23 6.40
C VAL A 133 13.08 -23.22 6.53
N GLN A 134 13.22 -23.89 7.67
CA GLN A 134 14.24 -24.93 7.87
C GLN A 134 14.04 -26.10 6.91
N LYS A 135 12.81 -26.57 6.74
CA LYS A 135 12.50 -27.68 5.84
C LYS A 135 12.72 -27.30 4.38
N PHE A 136 12.26 -26.12 3.94
CA PHE A 136 12.53 -25.61 2.59
C PHE A 136 14.02 -25.53 2.31
N THR A 137 14.79 -25.01 3.28
CA THR A 137 16.26 -24.95 3.17
C THR A 137 16.88 -26.34 3.06
N ALA A 138 16.44 -27.31 3.87
CA ALA A 138 16.93 -28.68 3.83
C ALA A 138 16.59 -29.41 2.52
N LEU A 139 15.48 -29.06 1.88
CA LEU A 139 15.05 -29.59 0.57
C LEU A 139 15.68 -28.86 -0.63
N GLY A 140 16.49 -27.82 -0.40
CA GLY A 140 17.10 -27.02 -1.46
C GLY A 140 16.15 -26.00 -2.12
N TRP A 141 15.01 -25.72 -1.49
CA TRP A 141 14.00 -24.76 -1.96
C TRP A 141 14.33 -23.35 -1.45
N ALA A 142 15.43 -22.80 -1.98
CA ALA A 142 16.03 -21.58 -1.47
C ALA A 142 15.14 -20.33 -1.64
N ASP A 143 14.45 -20.19 -2.78
CA ASP A 143 13.59 -19.03 -3.04
C ASP A 143 12.38 -19.01 -2.09
N GLU A 144 11.74 -20.16 -1.90
CA GLU A 144 10.62 -20.36 -1.00
C GLU A 144 11.01 -20.09 0.46
N ALA A 145 12.17 -20.61 0.88
CA ALA A 145 12.72 -20.37 2.21
C ALA A 145 12.99 -18.88 2.46
N VAL A 146 13.63 -18.19 1.51
CA VAL A 146 13.99 -16.77 1.66
C VAL A 146 12.75 -15.88 1.68
N ARG A 147 11.81 -16.07 0.76
CA ARG A 147 10.57 -15.28 0.70
C ARG A 147 9.76 -15.39 1.98
N LEU A 148 9.56 -16.62 2.47
CA LEU A 148 8.83 -16.83 3.73
C LEU A 148 9.59 -16.25 4.93
N ALA A 149 10.92 -16.42 4.98
CA ALA A 149 11.74 -15.86 6.05
C ALA A 149 11.70 -14.33 6.08
N LEU A 150 11.78 -13.67 4.93
CA LEU A 150 11.68 -12.21 4.81
C LEU A 150 10.28 -11.70 5.20
N ALA A 151 9.23 -12.42 4.82
CA ALA A 151 7.86 -12.06 5.18
C ALA A 151 7.59 -12.16 6.69
N GLN A 152 8.12 -13.21 7.34
CA GLN A 152 7.82 -13.52 8.75
C GLN A 152 8.87 -13.01 9.76
N GLN A 153 9.93 -12.32 9.31
CA GLN A 153 11.07 -11.90 10.16
C GLN A 153 10.70 -11.06 11.39
N LEU A 154 9.63 -10.24 11.31
CA LEU A 154 9.20 -9.41 12.44
C LEU A 154 8.62 -10.24 13.59
N ARG A 155 7.92 -11.32 13.25
CA ARG A 155 7.28 -12.23 14.22
C ARG A 155 8.19 -13.35 14.68
N ALA A 156 9.13 -13.76 13.83
CA ALA A 156 10.09 -14.82 14.11
C ALA A 156 11.53 -14.26 14.06
N PRO A 157 12.00 -13.58 15.13
CA PRO A 157 13.37 -13.07 15.20
C PRO A 157 14.39 -14.18 14.94
N GLY A 158 15.30 -13.95 13.99
CA GLY A 158 16.33 -14.92 13.63
C GLY A 158 15.91 -15.98 12.60
N ILE A 159 14.68 -15.94 12.06
CA ILE A 159 14.25 -16.82 10.97
C ILE A 159 15.14 -16.70 9.73
N LEU A 160 15.67 -15.50 9.43
CA LEU A 160 16.60 -15.27 8.32
C LEU A 160 17.87 -16.11 8.43
N LYS A 161 18.35 -16.38 9.66
CA LYS A 161 19.52 -17.25 9.88
C LYS A 161 19.25 -18.69 9.43
N ARG A 162 17.99 -19.11 9.37
CA ARG A 162 17.58 -20.45 8.91
C ARG A 162 17.59 -20.56 7.39
N ALA A 163 17.28 -19.49 6.67
CA ALA A 163 17.41 -19.42 5.21
C ALA A 163 18.89 -19.30 4.73
N GLY A 164 19.80 -18.93 5.63
CA GLY A 164 21.24 -19.00 5.39
C GLY A 164 21.74 -18.07 4.28
N LYS A 165 22.68 -18.55 3.45
CA LYS A 165 23.35 -17.75 2.41
C LYS A 165 22.42 -17.33 1.26
N ALA A 166 21.29 -18.01 1.07
CA ALA A 166 20.34 -17.72 0.01
C ALA A 166 19.73 -16.30 0.15
N VAL A 167 19.63 -15.79 1.38
CA VAL A 167 19.08 -14.44 1.63
C VAL A 167 19.91 -13.37 0.92
N ALA A 168 21.25 -13.42 1.02
CA ALA A 168 22.12 -12.42 0.40
C ALA A 168 21.99 -12.44 -1.13
N ALA A 169 22.01 -13.63 -1.75
CA ALA A 169 21.86 -13.77 -3.19
C ALA A 169 20.50 -13.26 -3.70
N TYR A 170 19.42 -13.51 -2.95
CA TYR A 170 18.10 -12.97 -3.27
C TYR A 170 18.08 -11.45 -3.17
N VAL A 171 18.60 -10.88 -2.08
CA VAL A 171 18.69 -9.42 -1.86
C VAL A 171 19.47 -8.75 -3.00
N ASP A 172 20.58 -9.35 -3.44
CA ASP A 172 21.41 -8.81 -4.52
C ASP A 172 20.70 -8.80 -5.89
N SER A 173 19.70 -9.66 -6.08
CA SER A 173 18.89 -9.72 -7.31
C SER A 173 17.81 -8.63 -7.40
N LEU A 174 17.52 -7.94 -6.29
CA LEU A 174 16.45 -6.93 -6.23
C LEU A 174 16.93 -5.57 -6.77
N PRO A 175 16.00 -4.73 -7.26
CA PRO A 175 16.32 -3.36 -7.65
C PRO A 175 16.87 -2.56 -6.47
N ALA A 176 17.95 -1.83 -6.73
CA ALA A 176 18.65 -1.04 -5.72
C ALA A 176 17.94 0.29 -5.42
N VAL A 177 18.01 0.70 -4.15
CA VAL A 177 17.69 2.05 -3.69
C VAL A 177 18.87 2.57 -2.88
N ARG A 178 19.44 3.71 -3.29
CA ARG A 178 20.50 4.40 -2.57
C ARG A 178 19.88 5.22 -1.44
N VAL A 179 20.16 4.82 -0.20
CA VAL A 179 19.58 5.44 0.99
C VAL A 179 20.64 6.23 1.73
N ARG A 180 20.45 7.54 1.90
CA ARG A 180 21.26 8.35 2.83
C ARG A 180 20.63 8.29 4.21
N LEU A 181 21.25 7.57 5.14
CA LEU A 181 20.75 7.41 6.50
C LEU A 181 21.45 8.37 7.47
N ILE A 182 20.66 9.20 8.13
CA ILE A 182 21.10 10.22 9.08
C ILE A 182 20.37 9.95 10.40
N GLY A 183 21.01 10.22 11.54
CA GLY A 183 20.34 10.07 12.82
C GLY A 183 20.87 11.01 13.88
N THR A 184 20.07 11.21 14.92
CA THR A 184 20.53 11.84 16.17
C THR A 184 21.23 10.88 17.12
N SER A 185 21.05 9.59 16.89
CA SER A 185 21.70 8.46 17.55
C SER A 185 22.50 7.63 16.54
N THR A 186 23.27 6.67 17.03
CA THR A 186 24.00 5.72 16.19
C THR A 186 23.04 4.90 15.32
N THR A 187 23.25 4.89 14.01
CA THR A 187 22.34 4.32 13.01
C THR A 187 22.78 2.96 12.43
N GLN A 188 23.91 2.42 12.87
CA GLN A 188 24.48 1.18 12.30
C GLN A 188 23.51 0.00 12.33
N THR A 189 22.85 -0.23 13.46
CA THR A 189 21.88 -1.33 13.61
C THR A 189 20.68 -1.16 12.67
N LEU A 190 20.23 0.08 12.47
CA LEU A 190 19.15 0.39 11.53
C LEU A 190 19.58 0.17 10.07
N ALA A 191 20.80 0.58 9.72
CA ALA A 191 21.36 0.34 8.39
C ALA A 191 21.43 -1.16 8.06
N GLU A 192 21.78 -2.00 9.04
CA GLU A 192 21.80 -3.46 8.88
C GLU A 192 20.39 -4.03 8.69
N GLU A 193 19.41 -3.55 9.45
CA GLU A 193 18.00 -4.00 9.38
C GLU A 193 17.23 -3.47 8.15
N PHE A 194 17.71 -2.40 7.49
CA PHE A 194 17.14 -1.97 6.21
C PHE A 194 17.27 -3.03 5.12
N LYS A 195 18.34 -3.83 5.10
CA LYS A 195 18.54 -4.86 4.08
C LYS A 195 17.38 -5.86 4.03
N PRO A 196 17.08 -6.60 5.10
CA PRO A 196 15.97 -7.55 5.05
C PRO A 196 14.59 -6.88 5.07
N SER A 197 14.45 -5.68 5.63
CA SER A 197 13.17 -4.94 5.65
C SER A 197 12.75 -4.46 4.26
N PHE A 198 13.67 -3.87 3.49
CA PHE A 198 13.43 -3.46 2.11
C PHE A 198 13.29 -4.68 1.19
N ALA A 199 14.08 -5.74 1.42
CA ALA A 199 14.02 -6.94 0.58
C ALA A 199 12.68 -7.67 0.70
N ALA A 200 12.06 -7.66 1.88
CA ALA A 200 10.71 -8.16 2.08
C ALA A 200 9.65 -7.41 1.24
N LEU A 201 9.96 -6.22 0.75
CA LEU A 201 9.10 -5.40 -0.12
C LEU A 201 9.63 -5.30 -1.56
N GLY A 202 10.64 -6.09 -1.90
CA GLY A 202 11.19 -6.22 -3.25
C GLY A 202 12.26 -5.19 -3.61
N TRP A 203 12.95 -4.61 -2.63
CA TRP A 203 14.01 -3.62 -2.84
C TRP A 203 15.31 -4.01 -2.14
N ARG A 204 16.45 -3.68 -2.75
CA ARG A 204 17.77 -3.75 -2.10
C ARG A 204 18.15 -2.37 -1.58
N ALA A 205 18.30 -2.22 -0.26
CA ALA A 205 18.76 -0.97 0.33
C ALA A 205 20.29 -0.87 0.32
N ASP A 206 20.81 0.05 -0.49
CA ASP A 206 22.22 0.42 -0.55
C ASP A 206 22.43 1.64 0.37
N VAL A 207 22.72 1.38 1.65
CA VAL A 207 22.71 2.40 2.71
C VAL A 207 24.08 3.07 2.85
N ASN A 208 24.10 4.40 2.75
CA ASN A 208 25.23 5.25 3.11
C ASN A 208 24.88 6.06 4.37
N GLN A 209 25.66 5.89 5.44
CA GLN A 209 25.41 6.53 6.73
C GLN A 209 26.12 7.88 6.85
N ALA A 210 25.45 8.86 7.44
CA ALA A 210 26.06 10.13 7.84
C ALA A 210 26.81 9.98 9.17
N ASP A 211 27.80 10.86 9.38
CA ASP A 211 28.53 10.90 10.64
C ASP A 211 27.62 11.37 11.78
N PHE A 212 27.91 10.88 12.99
CA PHE A 212 27.15 11.25 14.18
C PHE A 212 27.17 12.77 14.43
N GLY A 213 26.01 13.35 14.75
CA GLY A 213 25.87 14.78 15.05
C GLY A 213 25.80 15.71 13.83
N THR A 214 25.70 15.17 12.61
CA THR A 214 25.67 15.98 11.37
C THR A 214 24.26 16.30 10.85
N LEU A 215 23.20 15.91 11.56
CA LEU A 215 21.80 16.00 11.09
C LEU A 215 21.45 17.34 10.45
N LEU A 216 21.66 18.46 11.15
CA LEU A 216 21.29 19.78 10.64
C LEU A 216 22.12 20.15 9.40
N ALA A 217 23.42 19.82 9.39
CA ALA A 217 24.29 20.12 8.26
C ALA A 217 23.89 19.32 7.01
N GLU A 218 23.59 18.03 7.16
CA GLU A 218 23.10 17.15 6.10
C GLU A 218 21.74 17.62 5.56
N LEU A 219 20.82 18.07 6.41
CA LEU A 219 19.52 18.58 5.96
C LEU A 219 19.65 19.92 5.24
N MET A 220 20.53 20.83 5.70
CA MET A 220 20.75 22.11 5.02
C MET A 220 21.48 21.96 3.68
N ARG A 221 22.33 20.94 3.53
CA ARG A 221 23.08 20.64 2.30
C ARG A 221 23.00 19.15 2.00
N PRO A 222 21.85 18.68 1.50
CA PRO A 222 21.65 17.26 1.24
C PRO A 222 22.65 16.77 0.19
N PRO A 223 23.37 15.67 0.44
CA PRO A 223 24.28 15.11 -0.55
C PRO A 223 23.52 14.61 -1.77
N GLU A 224 24.06 14.85 -2.96
CA GLU A 224 23.50 14.37 -4.21
C GLU A 224 23.65 12.85 -4.35
N GLY A 225 22.83 12.24 -5.22
CA GLY A 225 22.96 10.83 -5.60
C GLY A 225 22.29 9.84 -4.65
N ALA A 226 21.53 10.28 -3.64
CA ALA A 226 20.62 9.43 -2.90
C ALA A 226 19.25 9.37 -3.60
N ASP A 227 18.62 8.19 -3.60
CA ASP A 227 17.25 8.00 -4.08
C ASP A 227 16.22 8.29 -2.97
N ALA A 228 16.65 8.21 -1.71
CA ALA A 228 15.91 8.61 -0.52
C ALA A 228 16.86 9.05 0.61
N HIS A 229 16.43 10.05 1.38
CA HIS A 229 17.03 10.38 2.67
C HIS A 229 16.17 9.80 3.78
N VAL A 230 16.81 9.18 4.78
CA VAL A 230 16.13 8.67 5.97
C VAL A 230 16.73 9.31 7.20
N VAL A 231 15.87 9.83 8.07
CA VAL A 231 16.25 10.47 9.32
C VAL A 231 15.67 9.69 10.49
N LEU A 232 16.56 9.17 11.34
CA LEU A 232 16.24 8.55 12.62
C LEU A 232 16.37 9.59 13.75
N LEU A 233 15.24 10.02 14.31
CA LEU A 233 15.19 10.91 15.47
C LEU A 233 14.99 10.13 16.76
N ASP A 234 15.62 10.60 17.83
CA ASP A 234 15.38 10.20 19.21
C ASP A 234 15.29 11.43 20.13
N LEU A 235 14.73 11.25 21.32
CA LEU A 235 14.51 12.35 22.26
C LEU A 235 15.81 12.95 22.80
N ASP A 236 16.79 12.14 23.16
CA ASP A 236 18.04 12.58 23.79
C ASP A 236 18.88 13.43 22.83
N GLY A 237 18.83 13.14 21.52
CA GLY A 237 19.43 13.95 20.48
C GLY A 237 18.90 15.38 20.41
N PHE A 238 17.61 15.58 20.71
CA PHE A 238 16.94 16.88 20.63
C PHE A 238 16.81 17.60 21.96
N ALA A 239 16.58 16.87 23.05
CA ALA A 239 16.27 17.42 24.36
C ALA A 239 17.03 16.66 25.47
N PRO A 240 18.39 16.67 25.46
CA PRO A 240 19.17 16.08 26.53
C PRO A 240 18.85 16.80 27.83
N GLN A 241 18.52 16.04 28.87
CA GLN A 241 18.01 16.61 30.10
C GLN A 241 19.14 17.12 30.98
N ASP A 242 19.16 18.44 31.22
CA ASP A 242 20.05 19.11 32.15
C ASP A 242 19.26 19.71 33.31
N TRP A 243 19.18 18.97 34.41
CA TRP A 243 18.43 19.33 35.61
C TRP A 243 19.00 20.54 36.36
N ARG A 244 20.15 21.08 35.95
CA ARG A 244 20.69 22.32 36.51
C ARG A 244 20.06 23.57 35.89
N ARG A 245 19.42 23.44 34.73
CA ARG A 245 18.75 24.55 34.03
C ARG A 245 17.38 24.82 34.63
N SER A 246 16.95 26.08 34.57
CA SER A 246 15.56 26.40 34.88
C SER A 246 14.63 25.79 33.84
N ALA A 247 13.37 25.59 34.21
CA ALA A 247 12.36 25.08 33.29
C ALA A 247 12.10 26.04 32.10
N ALA A 248 12.29 27.36 32.32
CA ALA A 248 12.21 28.37 31.26
C ALA A 248 13.36 28.20 30.26
N ASP A 249 14.61 28.15 30.74
CA ASP A 249 15.79 27.98 29.88
C ASP A 249 15.73 26.67 29.08
N ALA A 250 15.25 25.59 29.69
CA ALA A 250 15.05 24.30 29.01
C ALA A 250 13.99 24.41 27.90
N SER A 251 12.90 25.14 28.15
CA SER A 251 11.83 25.35 27.18
C SER A 251 12.28 26.22 26.00
N ASP A 252 13.12 27.22 26.25
CA ASP A 252 13.68 28.13 25.25
C ASP A 252 14.72 27.42 24.37
N LEU A 253 15.62 26.65 24.97
CA LEU A 253 16.56 25.81 24.21
C LEU A 253 15.82 24.80 23.31
N LEU A 254 14.77 24.18 23.82
CA LEU A 254 13.96 23.27 23.00
C LEU A 254 13.30 24.02 21.83
N ALA A 255 12.78 25.23 22.08
CA ALA A 255 12.19 26.05 21.03
C ALA A 255 13.22 26.36 19.93
N GLU A 256 14.43 26.76 20.31
CA GLU A 256 15.53 27.04 19.38
C GLU A 256 15.87 25.81 18.52
N ARG A 257 16.05 24.64 19.14
CA ARG A 257 16.39 23.40 18.43
C ARG A 257 15.29 22.95 17.46
N VAL A 258 14.04 23.08 17.89
CA VAL A 258 12.88 22.77 17.04
C VAL A 258 12.80 23.74 15.86
N ASN A 259 13.06 25.02 16.07
CA ASN A 259 13.12 26.01 15.01
C ASN A 259 14.26 25.73 14.01
N HIS A 260 15.43 25.32 14.50
CA HIS A 260 16.55 24.91 13.65
C HIS A 260 16.21 23.67 12.81
N LEU A 261 15.54 22.67 13.40
CA LEU A 261 15.06 21.51 12.64
C LEU A 261 14.08 21.93 11.55
N ALA A 262 13.07 22.74 11.90
CA ALA A 262 12.08 23.21 10.94
C ALA A 262 12.73 24.02 9.79
N ALA A 263 13.74 24.84 10.08
CA ALA A 263 14.52 25.54 9.07
C ALA A 263 15.30 24.57 8.18
N ALA A 264 16.00 23.59 8.78
CA ALA A 264 16.76 22.59 8.03
C ALA A 264 15.86 21.72 7.14
N LEU A 265 14.65 21.37 7.57
CA LEU A 265 13.66 20.67 6.75
C LEU A 265 13.19 21.52 5.56
N ARG A 266 12.99 22.83 5.74
CA ARG A 266 12.67 23.74 4.62
C ARG A 266 13.82 23.82 3.62
N GLU A 267 15.04 24.01 4.11
CA GLU A 267 16.25 24.04 3.27
C GLU A 267 16.42 22.73 2.50
N PHE A 268 16.20 21.58 3.14
CA PHE A 268 16.24 20.28 2.48
C PHE A 268 15.28 20.25 1.29
N THR A 269 14.03 20.68 1.47
CA THR A 269 13.02 20.66 0.41
C THR A 269 13.30 21.64 -0.73
N ALA A 270 14.09 22.69 -0.47
CA ALA A 270 14.51 23.65 -1.49
C ALA A 270 15.70 23.13 -2.34
N HIS A 271 16.54 22.27 -1.77
CA HIS A 271 17.80 21.85 -2.39
C HIS A 271 17.83 20.39 -2.86
N SER A 272 16.93 19.54 -2.37
CA SER A 272 16.79 18.14 -2.79
C SER A 272 15.54 17.93 -3.64
N GLN A 273 15.61 16.92 -4.50
CA GLN A 273 14.45 16.35 -5.20
C GLN A 273 14.10 14.94 -4.67
N ALA A 274 14.97 14.37 -3.82
CA ALA A 274 14.76 13.05 -3.24
C ALA A 274 13.84 13.15 -2.01
N PRO A 275 12.95 12.16 -1.79
CA PRO A 275 12.08 12.15 -0.63
C PRO A 275 12.89 12.01 0.66
N LEU A 276 12.39 12.65 1.73
CA LEU A 276 12.85 12.53 3.10
C LEU A 276 11.86 11.69 3.89
N LEU A 277 12.28 10.51 4.34
CA LEU A 277 11.54 9.70 5.30
C LEU A 277 12.04 10.03 6.71
N ILE A 278 11.18 10.50 7.60
CA ILE A 278 11.57 10.93 8.94
C ILE A 278 10.61 10.36 9.98
N ASN A 279 11.11 9.78 11.08
CA ASN A 279 10.22 9.31 12.13
C ASN A 279 9.81 10.43 13.09
N THR A 280 8.62 10.33 13.66
CA THR A 280 8.28 11.05 14.90
C THR A 280 9.08 10.48 16.08
N ILE A 281 9.22 11.24 17.15
CA ILE A 281 9.77 10.72 18.41
C ILE A 281 8.65 10.01 19.17
N PRO A 282 8.80 8.72 19.55
CA PRO A 282 7.76 7.99 20.25
C PRO A 282 7.61 8.46 21.70
N VAL A 283 6.49 8.09 22.30
CA VAL A 283 6.19 8.43 23.69
C VAL A 283 7.24 7.87 24.65
N PRO A 284 7.84 8.70 25.53
CA PRO A 284 8.83 8.22 26.50
C PRO A 284 8.24 7.26 27.53
N ALA A 285 9.03 6.23 27.88
CA ALA A 285 8.66 5.21 28.87
C ALA A 285 8.45 5.77 30.27
N ALA A 286 9.23 6.78 30.66
CA ALA A 286 9.16 7.42 31.96
C ALA A 286 8.93 8.93 31.82
N PRO A 287 8.00 9.54 32.60
CA PRO A 287 7.83 10.98 32.64
C PRO A 287 8.96 11.65 33.47
N ALA A 288 9.28 12.90 33.16
CA ALA A 288 10.16 13.73 33.97
C ALA A 288 9.40 14.51 35.05
N ALA A 289 8.14 14.89 34.79
CA ALA A 289 7.31 15.67 35.72
C ALA A 289 6.05 14.93 36.20
N GLY A 290 6.06 13.59 36.18
CA GLY A 290 4.94 12.77 36.65
C GLY A 290 3.63 13.07 35.91
N PHE A 291 2.55 13.36 36.64
CA PHE A 291 1.25 13.71 36.05
C PHE A 291 1.25 15.02 35.26
N LEU A 292 2.24 15.90 35.49
CA LEU A 292 2.35 17.19 34.82
C LEU A 292 3.20 17.13 33.54
N ASP A 293 3.66 15.95 33.09
CA ASP A 293 4.67 15.82 32.03
C ASP A 293 4.24 16.36 30.66
N ARG A 294 2.93 16.54 30.41
CA ARG A 294 2.41 17.17 29.20
C ARG A 294 2.21 18.69 29.32
N SER A 295 2.18 19.25 30.52
CA SER A 295 1.91 20.68 30.75
C SER A 295 3.12 21.43 31.30
N HIS A 296 3.95 20.78 32.11
CA HIS A 296 5.13 21.37 32.72
C HIS A 296 6.24 21.59 31.69
N ALA A 297 6.99 22.70 31.82
CA ALA A 297 8.00 23.09 30.86
C ALA A 297 9.16 22.09 30.72
N SER A 298 9.53 21.40 31.80
CA SER A 298 10.54 20.31 31.82
C SER A 298 9.98 18.91 31.51
N GLY A 299 8.70 18.80 31.14
CA GLY A 299 8.06 17.52 30.86
C GLY A 299 8.51 16.93 29.51
N LEU A 300 8.88 15.65 29.50
CA LEU A 300 9.40 14.99 28.29
C LEU A 300 8.31 14.77 27.24
N ARG A 301 7.09 14.41 27.66
CA ARG A 301 5.94 14.28 26.75
C ARG A 301 5.58 15.61 26.12
N ARG A 302 5.60 16.72 26.88
CA ARG A 302 5.44 18.07 26.31
C ARG A 302 6.51 18.37 25.26
N ALA A 303 7.76 17.98 25.52
CA ALA A 303 8.84 18.19 24.56
C ALA A 303 8.62 17.40 23.27
N VAL A 304 8.27 16.11 23.38
CA VAL A 304 7.92 15.25 22.24
C VAL A 304 6.74 15.82 21.45
N ASP A 305 5.66 16.22 22.11
CA ASP A 305 4.49 16.81 21.46
C ASP A 305 4.87 18.06 20.64
N ARG A 306 5.79 18.90 21.16
CA ARG A 306 6.28 20.10 20.44
C ARG A 306 7.15 19.75 19.24
N ILE A 307 8.09 18.81 19.39
CA ILE A 307 8.98 18.38 18.31
C ILE A 307 8.16 17.74 17.18
N ASN A 308 7.33 16.76 17.51
CA ASN A 308 6.51 16.04 16.54
C ASN A 308 5.58 16.98 15.78
N ARG A 309 5.01 17.99 16.45
CA ARG A 309 4.16 18.99 15.80
C ARG A 309 4.88 19.75 14.68
N HIS A 310 6.11 20.18 14.90
CA HIS A 310 6.87 20.92 13.88
C HIS A 310 7.30 20.02 12.71
N ILE A 311 7.57 18.73 12.98
CA ILE A 311 7.83 17.75 11.92
C ILE A 311 6.59 17.57 11.04
N LEU A 312 5.41 17.45 11.65
CA LEU A 312 4.13 17.30 10.95
C LEU A 312 3.79 18.57 10.14
N GLU A 313 3.92 19.76 10.74
CA GLU A 313 3.71 21.04 10.06
C GLU A 313 4.65 21.22 8.85
N ALA A 314 5.91 20.80 8.96
CA ALA A 314 6.85 20.82 7.82
C ALA A 314 6.41 19.85 6.71
N ALA A 315 5.90 18.67 7.09
CA ALA A 315 5.42 17.67 6.14
C ALA A 315 4.12 18.11 5.42
N GLU A 316 3.25 18.86 6.09
CA GLU A 316 2.07 19.47 5.46
C GLU A 316 2.46 20.43 4.34
N GLN A 317 3.56 21.18 4.51
CA GLN A 317 4.03 22.19 3.56
C GLN A 317 4.78 21.61 2.35
N SER A 318 5.33 20.39 2.45
CA SER A 318 6.14 19.81 1.36
C SER A 318 5.84 18.34 1.13
N LYS A 319 5.56 17.99 -0.12
CA LYS A 319 5.32 16.60 -0.58
C LYS A 319 6.52 15.67 -0.43
N GLN A 320 7.72 16.24 -0.32
CA GLN A 320 8.96 15.48 -0.23
C GLN A 320 9.17 14.86 1.15
N ILE A 321 8.57 15.44 2.19
CA ILE A 321 8.70 14.95 3.56
C ILE A 321 7.60 13.93 3.82
N ILE A 322 7.98 12.71 4.18
CA ILE A 322 7.09 11.61 4.55
C ILE A 322 7.39 11.24 5.98
N VAL A 323 6.39 11.40 6.84
CA VAL A 323 6.52 11.13 8.27
C VAL A 323 6.17 9.68 8.54
N VAL A 324 7.08 8.97 9.19
CA VAL A 324 6.84 7.65 9.77
C VAL A 324 6.42 7.85 11.23
N ASP A 325 5.17 7.54 11.54
CA ASP A 325 4.70 7.58 12.93
C ASP A 325 5.36 6.45 13.74
N ALA A 326 6.30 6.82 14.61
CA ALA A 326 7.05 5.88 15.42
C ALA A 326 6.17 5.18 16.47
N ASP A 327 5.16 5.86 17.04
CA ASP A 327 4.25 5.22 18.00
C ASP A 327 3.42 4.13 17.28
N GLN A 328 2.97 4.40 16.06
CA GLN A 328 2.27 3.41 15.23
C GLN A 328 3.20 2.27 14.78
N ALA A 329 4.44 2.57 14.36
CA ALA A 329 5.43 1.57 13.97
C ALA A 329 5.77 0.62 15.13
N LEU A 330 5.84 1.16 16.35
CA LEU A 330 6.23 0.44 17.56
C LEU A 330 5.03 -0.09 18.37
N ALA A 331 3.80 0.03 17.86
CA ALA A 331 2.58 -0.30 18.59
C ALA A 331 2.48 -1.76 19.06
N SER A 332 3.25 -2.66 18.43
CA SER A 332 3.32 -4.08 18.84
C SER A 332 4.30 -4.34 19.99
N LEU A 333 5.09 -3.33 20.39
CA LEU A 333 6.06 -3.42 21.48
C LEU A 333 5.59 -2.62 22.70
N PRO A 334 5.68 -3.19 23.92
CA PRO A 334 5.51 -2.41 25.14
C PRO A 334 6.50 -1.24 25.16
N ILE A 335 6.05 -0.05 25.59
CA ILE A 335 6.86 1.18 25.57
C ILE A 335 8.23 0.99 26.27
N ARG A 336 8.25 0.24 27.37
CA ARG A 336 9.48 -0.08 28.12
C ARG A 336 10.51 -0.90 27.33
N ASP A 337 10.08 -1.65 26.32
CA ASP A 337 10.91 -2.57 25.54
C ASP A 337 11.38 -1.91 24.22
N GLN A 338 10.95 -0.66 23.95
CA GLN A 338 11.34 0.08 22.74
C GLN A 338 12.77 0.63 22.79
N SER A 339 13.37 0.73 23.98
CA SER A 339 14.73 1.21 24.19
C SER A 339 15.52 0.25 25.06
N ASP A 340 16.85 0.25 24.93
CA ASP A 340 17.76 -0.49 25.82
C ASP A 340 18.79 0.48 26.39
N ALA A 341 18.71 0.72 27.71
CA ALA A 341 19.62 1.63 28.39
C ALA A 341 21.09 1.23 28.25
N LYS A 342 21.41 -0.07 28.18
CA LYS A 342 22.79 -0.53 27.99
C LYS A 342 23.33 -0.13 26.62
N LEU A 343 22.51 -0.30 25.57
CA LEU A 343 22.89 0.12 24.22
C LEU A 343 23.08 1.63 24.12
N TRP A 344 22.24 2.41 24.81
CA TRP A 344 22.40 3.85 24.89
C TRP A 344 23.73 4.26 25.52
N TYR A 345 24.06 3.73 26.72
CA TYR A 345 25.30 4.10 27.41
C TYR A 345 26.56 3.56 26.74
N TYR A 346 26.47 2.40 26.08
CA TYR A 346 27.61 1.80 25.38
C TYR A 346 27.91 2.47 24.04
N GLY A 347 26.89 2.78 23.26
CA GLY A 347 27.06 3.17 21.86
C GLY A 347 26.11 4.25 21.35
N ARG A 348 25.35 4.93 22.22
CA ARG A 348 24.34 5.94 21.83
C ARG A 348 23.33 5.41 20.82
N ILE A 349 22.93 4.15 20.97
CA ILE A 349 21.87 3.53 20.18
C ILE A 349 20.56 3.74 20.95
N ALA A 350 19.65 4.53 20.40
CA ALA A 350 18.43 4.95 21.11
C ALA A 350 17.38 3.84 21.22
N TYR A 351 17.30 2.97 20.22
CA TYR A 351 16.25 1.97 20.07
C TYR A 351 16.75 0.55 20.36
N SER A 352 15.91 -0.27 20.98
CA SER A 352 16.19 -1.70 21.16
C SER A 352 16.27 -2.42 19.81
N ALA A 353 16.90 -3.60 19.77
CA ALA A 353 16.99 -4.38 18.55
C ALA A 353 15.61 -4.69 17.93
N ASP A 354 14.59 -4.87 18.77
CA ASP A 354 13.22 -5.12 18.32
C ASP A 354 12.61 -3.85 17.72
N ALA A 355 12.74 -2.71 18.41
CA ALA A 355 12.26 -1.43 17.91
C ALA A 355 12.91 -1.02 16.57
N VAL A 356 14.22 -1.27 16.42
CA VAL A 356 14.93 -1.04 15.15
C VAL A 356 14.32 -1.86 14.01
N ARG A 357 13.92 -3.12 14.22
CA ARG A 357 13.27 -3.94 13.18
C ARG A 357 11.92 -3.38 12.76
N PHE A 358 11.10 -2.93 13.72
CA PHE A 358 9.81 -2.31 13.42
C PHE A 358 9.95 -0.98 12.70
N LEU A 359 10.89 -0.11 13.12
CA LEU A 359 11.18 1.15 12.43
C LEU A 359 11.74 0.91 11.02
N ALA A 360 12.66 -0.05 10.85
CA ALA A 360 13.19 -0.44 9.55
C ALA A 360 12.09 -0.89 8.60
N ARG A 361 11.15 -1.71 9.09
CA ARG A 361 9.98 -2.10 8.32
C ARG A 361 9.13 -0.89 7.93
N ALA A 362 8.83 0.00 8.88
CA ALA A 362 7.97 1.15 8.63
C ALA A 362 8.59 2.11 7.58
N PHE A 363 9.90 2.34 7.62
CA PHE A 363 10.61 3.10 6.58
C PHE A 363 10.55 2.40 5.22
N ALA A 364 10.74 1.08 5.18
CA ALA A 364 10.64 0.30 3.95
C ALA A 364 9.21 0.34 3.36
N GLU A 365 8.18 0.28 4.21
CA GLU A 365 6.78 0.40 3.80
C GLU A 365 6.47 1.79 3.26
N ALA A 366 6.95 2.86 3.91
CA ALA A 366 6.83 4.22 3.41
C ALA A 366 7.48 4.38 2.02
N TRP A 367 8.68 3.84 1.83
CA TRP A 367 9.34 3.80 0.52
C TRP A 367 8.55 3.02 -0.53
N SER A 368 8.08 1.82 -0.18
CA SER A 368 7.30 0.98 -1.09
C SER A 368 6.00 1.68 -1.50
N SER A 369 5.31 2.32 -0.56
CA SER A 369 4.10 3.10 -0.83
C SER A 369 4.37 4.30 -1.74
N LEU A 370 5.53 4.97 -1.61
CA LEU A 370 5.91 6.06 -2.51
C LEU A 370 6.10 5.58 -3.96
N LYS A 371 6.71 4.39 -4.14
CA LYS A 371 7.02 3.86 -5.48
C LYS A 371 5.82 3.19 -6.15
N ARG A 372 5.01 2.46 -5.40
CA ARG A 372 3.83 1.76 -5.93
C ARG A 372 2.60 2.66 -6.00
N GLY A 373 2.53 3.68 -5.14
CA GLY A 373 1.30 4.44 -4.88
C GLY A 373 0.31 3.65 -4.00
N PRO A 374 -0.65 4.33 -3.36
CA PRO A 374 -1.69 3.67 -2.59
C PRO A 374 -2.63 2.89 -3.50
N ALA A 375 -3.28 1.86 -2.94
CA ALA A 375 -4.42 1.25 -3.62
C ALA A 375 -5.52 2.29 -3.86
N LYS A 376 -6.23 2.14 -4.98
CA LYS A 376 -7.32 3.05 -5.38
C LYS A 376 -8.68 2.38 -5.31
N VAL A 377 -8.71 1.05 -5.34
CA VAL A 377 -9.94 0.26 -5.40
C VAL A 377 -9.91 -0.81 -4.33
N LEU A 378 -11.00 -0.92 -3.59
CA LEU A 378 -11.33 -2.04 -2.71
C LEU A 378 -12.43 -2.86 -3.38
N ALA A 379 -12.06 -3.99 -3.99
CA ALA A 379 -13.00 -4.96 -4.52
C ALA A 379 -13.39 -5.92 -3.40
N VAL A 380 -14.68 -6.01 -3.08
CA VAL A 380 -15.19 -6.74 -1.93
C VAL A 380 -16.24 -7.76 -2.37
N ASP A 381 -16.14 -8.97 -1.83
CA ASP A 381 -17.22 -9.95 -1.88
C ASP A 381 -18.36 -9.59 -0.92
N PHE A 382 -19.49 -10.30 -1.02
CA PHE A 382 -20.67 -10.11 -0.20
C PHE A 382 -20.81 -11.17 0.89
N ASP A 383 -21.15 -12.39 0.50
CA ASP A 383 -21.46 -13.50 1.42
C ASP A 383 -20.27 -13.83 2.30
N ASN A 384 -20.51 -13.99 3.60
CA ASN A 384 -19.50 -14.19 4.63
C ASN A 384 -18.35 -13.16 4.64
N THR A 385 -18.46 -12.06 3.89
CA THR A 385 -17.47 -10.99 3.77
C THR A 385 -18.04 -9.69 4.33
N LEU A 386 -19.07 -9.11 3.70
CA LEU A 386 -19.76 -7.89 4.16
C LEU A 386 -20.95 -8.17 5.08
N TRP A 387 -21.44 -9.40 5.10
CA TRP A 387 -22.43 -9.94 6.03
C TRP A 387 -22.13 -11.41 6.30
N GLY A 388 -22.69 -11.99 7.35
CA GLY A 388 -22.62 -13.44 7.59
C GLY A 388 -23.81 -14.16 6.96
N GLY A 389 -23.57 -15.35 6.39
CA GLY A 389 -24.59 -16.12 5.66
C GLY A 389 -24.46 -16.01 4.15
N VAL A 390 -25.30 -16.77 3.45
CA VAL A 390 -25.35 -16.87 1.99
C VAL A 390 -26.71 -16.36 1.51
N TYR A 391 -26.75 -15.23 0.80
CA TYR A 391 -28.00 -14.59 0.38
C TYR A 391 -28.95 -15.53 -0.37
N GLY A 392 -28.42 -16.37 -1.26
CA GLY A 392 -29.23 -17.30 -2.05
C GLY A 392 -29.91 -18.41 -1.25
N ASP A 393 -29.35 -18.77 -0.09
CA ASP A 393 -29.83 -19.88 0.75
C ASP A 393 -30.65 -19.37 1.94
N ASP A 394 -30.19 -18.29 2.59
CA ASP A 394 -30.73 -17.79 3.85
C ASP A 394 -31.82 -16.71 3.65
N GLY A 395 -31.77 -15.99 2.53
CA GLY A 395 -32.60 -14.80 2.29
C GLY A 395 -32.16 -13.57 3.10
N VAL A 396 -32.67 -12.39 2.72
CA VAL A 396 -32.22 -11.08 3.26
C VAL A 396 -32.32 -11.00 4.79
N GLU A 397 -33.40 -11.52 5.38
CA GLU A 397 -33.75 -11.34 6.79
C GLU A 397 -32.85 -12.13 7.74
N ALA A 398 -32.25 -13.22 7.27
CA ALA A 398 -31.40 -14.10 8.06
C ALA A 398 -29.90 -13.73 7.97
N LEU A 399 -29.53 -12.76 7.13
CA LEU A 399 -28.15 -12.31 7.02
C LEU A 399 -27.67 -11.68 8.32
N ALA A 400 -26.51 -12.13 8.81
CA ALA A 400 -25.90 -11.58 10.00
C ALA A 400 -25.25 -10.21 9.68
N CYS A 401 -26.02 -9.14 9.85
CA CYS A 401 -25.52 -7.76 9.78
C CYS A 401 -26.21 -6.82 10.79
N GLY A 402 -26.88 -7.37 11.81
CA GLY A 402 -27.55 -6.61 12.88
C GLY A 402 -26.60 -6.07 13.97
N ASP A 403 -27.16 -5.61 15.09
CA ASP A 403 -26.39 -5.04 16.21
C ASP A 403 -25.77 -6.09 17.16
N ASP A 404 -26.22 -7.33 17.08
CA ASP A 404 -25.69 -8.46 17.85
C ASP A 404 -24.54 -9.17 17.13
N PHE A 405 -23.71 -9.89 17.90
CA PHE A 405 -22.64 -10.72 17.33
C PHE A 405 -23.22 -11.97 16.65
N PRO A 406 -22.74 -12.36 15.45
CA PRO A 406 -21.60 -11.80 14.71
C PRO A 406 -21.95 -10.63 13.76
N GLY A 407 -23.21 -10.25 13.61
CA GLY A 407 -23.66 -9.21 12.67
C GLY A 407 -22.98 -7.85 12.86
N ASN A 408 -22.77 -7.43 14.10
CA ASN A 408 -22.11 -6.16 14.39
C ASN A 408 -20.65 -6.09 13.95
N ALA A 409 -19.97 -7.24 13.85
CA ALA A 409 -18.60 -7.32 13.36
C ALA A 409 -18.54 -7.11 11.83
N PHE A 410 -19.50 -7.67 11.09
CA PHE A 410 -19.67 -7.39 9.66
C PHE A 410 -20.03 -5.93 9.41
N ARG A 411 -20.94 -5.38 10.22
CA ARG A 411 -21.30 -3.95 10.19
C ARG A 411 -20.08 -3.05 10.45
N ALA A 412 -19.20 -3.42 11.38
CA ALA A 412 -17.95 -2.71 11.63
C ALA A 412 -16.98 -2.77 10.44
N LEU A 413 -16.94 -3.88 9.69
CA LEU A 413 -16.16 -3.95 8.45
C LEU A 413 -16.74 -3.04 7.36
N GLN A 414 -18.07 -2.97 7.21
CA GLN A 414 -18.70 -2.02 6.30
C GLN A 414 -18.37 -0.56 6.65
N ALA A 415 -18.29 -0.23 7.94
CA ALA A 415 -17.86 1.10 8.39
C ALA A 415 -16.40 1.40 7.99
N GLU A 416 -15.50 0.42 8.00
CA GLU A 416 -14.14 0.58 7.47
C GLU A 416 -14.11 0.78 5.96
N CYS A 417 -14.96 0.07 5.20
CA CYS A 417 -15.11 0.30 3.76
C CYS A 417 -15.58 1.75 3.48
N LEU A 418 -16.56 2.25 4.25
CA LEU A 418 -17.02 3.65 4.15
C LEU A 418 -15.92 4.65 4.49
N ARG A 419 -15.13 4.40 5.54
CA ARG A 419 -13.98 5.24 5.89
C ARG A 419 -12.97 5.32 4.73
N LEU A 420 -12.63 4.19 4.13
CA LEU A 420 -11.73 4.15 2.98
C LEU A 420 -12.31 4.87 1.75
N ARG A 421 -13.63 4.77 1.54
CA ARG A 421 -14.33 5.52 0.49
C ARG A 421 -14.25 7.03 0.71
N GLN A 422 -14.47 7.51 1.95
CA GLN A 422 -14.33 8.93 2.29
C GLN A 422 -12.89 9.44 2.10
N GLN A 423 -11.90 8.54 2.17
CA GLN A 423 -10.49 8.79 1.87
C GLN A 423 -10.14 8.64 0.38
N GLY A 424 -11.14 8.48 -0.49
CA GLY A 424 -10.98 8.46 -1.95
C GLY A 424 -10.68 7.11 -2.58
N MET A 425 -10.88 6.00 -1.86
CA MET A 425 -10.93 4.67 -2.48
C MET A 425 -12.27 4.43 -3.16
N LEU A 426 -12.26 3.73 -4.28
CA LEU A 426 -13.48 3.24 -4.94
C LEU A 426 -13.85 1.89 -4.33
N LEU A 427 -15.13 1.70 -4.01
CA LEU A 427 -15.65 0.38 -3.66
C LEU A 427 -16.16 -0.31 -4.91
N VAL A 428 -15.83 -1.59 -5.06
CA VAL A 428 -16.30 -2.44 -6.16
C VAL A 428 -16.95 -3.68 -5.56
N ALA A 429 -18.18 -3.96 -5.95
CA ALA A 429 -18.82 -5.23 -5.61
C ALA A 429 -18.30 -6.33 -6.54
N LEU A 430 -17.68 -7.37 -6.00
CA LEU A 430 -17.15 -8.50 -6.77
C LEU A 430 -17.59 -9.81 -6.13
N SER A 431 -18.83 -10.20 -6.42
CA SER A 431 -19.49 -11.31 -5.75
C SER A 431 -20.08 -12.35 -6.70
N LYS A 432 -19.98 -13.62 -6.30
CA LYS A 432 -20.63 -14.74 -6.99
C LYS A 432 -22.03 -14.91 -6.46
N ASN A 433 -22.96 -14.14 -7.02
CA ASN A 433 -24.34 -14.14 -6.59
C ASN A 433 -25.28 -13.79 -7.76
N ASN A 434 -26.59 -13.88 -7.52
CA ASN A 434 -27.58 -13.36 -8.43
C ASN A 434 -27.60 -11.82 -8.38
N PRO A 435 -27.90 -11.12 -9.49
CA PRO A 435 -27.84 -9.65 -9.54
C PRO A 435 -28.71 -8.94 -8.49
N ASP A 436 -29.79 -9.58 -8.02
CA ASP A 436 -30.70 -9.05 -6.99
C ASP A 436 -30.09 -9.05 -5.58
N ALA A 437 -28.97 -9.72 -5.32
CA ALA A 437 -28.27 -9.67 -4.03
C ALA A 437 -27.87 -8.24 -3.63
N ILE A 438 -27.71 -7.33 -4.60
CA ILE A 438 -27.48 -5.90 -4.33
C ILE A 438 -28.62 -5.25 -3.54
N THR A 439 -29.84 -5.80 -3.62
CA THR A 439 -31.02 -5.25 -2.92
C THR A 439 -30.94 -5.45 -1.40
N ALA A 440 -30.13 -6.41 -0.93
CA ALA A 440 -29.91 -6.63 0.51
C ALA A 440 -29.40 -5.36 1.21
N PHE A 441 -28.57 -4.55 0.54
CA PHE A 441 -28.06 -3.27 1.06
C PHE A 441 -29.15 -2.21 1.33
N GLN A 442 -30.30 -2.33 0.66
CA GLN A 442 -31.44 -1.42 0.86
C GLN A 442 -32.49 -2.02 1.82
N MET A 443 -32.66 -3.35 1.80
CA MET A 443 -33.74 -4.02 2.53
C MET A 443 -33.35 -4.38 3.97
N HIS A 444 -32.09 -4.75 4.22
CA HIS A 444 -31.67 -5.18 5.55
C HIS A 444 -31.24 -3.98 6.42
N ALA A 445 -31.95 -3.72 7.51
CA ALA A 445 -31.76 -2.53 8.35
C ALA A 445 -30.35 -2.38 8.97
N GLY A 446 -29.61 -3.48 9.08
CA GLY A 446 -28.25 -3.49 9.59
C GLY A 446 -27.15 -3.08 8.57
N MET A 447 -27.49 -2.97 7.29
CA MET A 447 -26.53 -2.59 6.25
C MET A 447 -26.17 -1.10 6.36
N LEU A 448 -24.86 -0.80 6.36
CA LEU A 448 -24.35 0.57 6.33
C LEU A 448 -24.04 1.01 4.91
N LEU A 449 -23.49 0.10 4.11
CA LEU A 449 -23.26 0.34 2.69
C LEU A 449 -24.58 0.39 1.94
N GLN A 450 -24.63 1.23 0.92
CA GLN A 450 -25.73 1.35 -0.02
C GLN A 450 -25.27 0.99 -1.45
N PRO A 451 -26.16 0.58 -2.37
CA PRO A 451 -25.77 0.26 -3.75
C PRO A 451 -25.00 1.38 -4.45
N GLU A 452 -25.32 2.64 -4.13
CA GLU A 452 -24.69 3.84 -4.70
C GLU A 452 -23.25 4.04 -4.21
N ASP A 453 -22.84 3.34 -3.16
CA ASP A 453 -21.48 3.41 -2.61
C ASP A 453 -20.47 2.65 -3.48
N PHE A 454 -20.95 1.71 -4.30
CA PHE A 454 -20.14 0.94 -5.23
C PHE A 454 -19.99 1.68 -6.57
N ALA A 455 -18.75 1.94 -6.96
CA ALA A 455 -18.42 2.60 -8.22
C ALA A 455 -18.66 1.70 -9.44
N ALA A 456 -18.45 0.39 -9.27
CA ALA A 456 -18.75 -0.64 -10.25
C ALA A 456 -19.16 -1.93 -9.54
N THR A 457 -19.93 -2.78 -10.22
CA THR A 457 -20.42 -4.04 -9.67
C THR A 457 -20.26 -5.17 -10.68
N ALA A 458 -19.82 -6.33 -10.21
CA ALA A 458 -19.91 -7.60 -10.90
C ALA A 458 -20.53 -8.61 -9.93
N ILE A 459 -21.83 -8.77 -10.05
CA ILE A 459 -22.65 -9.68 -9.23
C ILE A 459 -23.24 -10.71 -10.19
N ASN A 460 -22.46 -11.75 -10.44
CA ASN A 460 -22.78 -12.79 -11.40
C ASN A 460 -21.95 -14.06 -11.11
N TRP A 461 -22.21 -15.13 -11.85
CA TRP A 461 -21.53 -16.42 -11.65
C TRP A 461 -20.23 -16.58 -12.47
N GLU A 462 -19.75 -15.52 -13.13
CA GLU A 462 -18.46 -15.56 -13.84
C GLU A 462 -17.27 -15.59 -12.85
N PRO A 463 -16.09 -16.09 -13.25
CA PRO A 463 -14.90 -16.05 -12.42
C PRO A 463 -14.54 -14.61 -11.98
N LYS A 464 -14.30 -14.40 -10.69
CA LYS A 464 -13.92 -13.09 -10.12
C LYS A 464 -12.67 -12.49 -10.78
N PRO A 465 -11.63 -13.25 -11.17
CA PRO A 465 -10.47 -12.72 -11.89
C PRO A 465 -10.81 -12.14 -13.27
N ASP A 466 -11.82 -12.66 -13.96
CA ASP A 466 -12.25 -12.11 -15.25
C ASP A 466 -13.09 -10.84 -15.06
N ASN A 467 -13.99 -10.87 -14.08
CA ASN A 467 -14.78 -9.71 -13.67
C ASN A 467 -13.90 -8.53 -13.24
N ILE A 468 -12.86 -8.75 -12.43
CA ILE A 468 -11.98 -7.66 -11.98
C ILE A 468 -11.18 -7.04 -13.15
N ARG A 469 -10.80 -7.82 -14.17
CA ARG A 469 -10.17 -7.28 -15.39
C ARG A 469 -11.12 -6.41 -16.20
N LYS A 470 -12.38 -6.85 -16.35
CA LYS A 470 -13.42 -6.05 -17.01
C LYS A 470 -13.65 -4.74 -16.28
N ILE A 471 -13.80 -4.79 -14.95
CA ILE A 471 -13.98 -3.60 -14.11
C ILE A 471 -12.74 -2.69 -14.15
N ALA A 472 -11.53 -3.25 -14.12
CA ALA A 472 -10.30 -2.46 -14.23
C ALA A 472 -10.24 -1.69 -15.56
N ALA A 473 -10.65 -2.32 -16.67
CA ALA A 473 -10.77 -1.66 -17.96
C ALA A 473 -11.87 -0.57 -17.97
N GLU A 474 -13.04 -0.86 -17.40
CA GLU A 474 -14.14 0.10 -17.25
C GLU A 474 -13.71 1.36 -16.46
N LEU A 475 -13.07 1.15 -15.31
CA LEU A 475 -12.58 2.20 -14.44
C LEU A 475 -11.32 2.91 -14.98
N ASN A 476 -10.69 2.36 -16.04
CA ASN A 476 -9.40 2.79 -16.60
C ASN A 476 -8.28 2.82 -15.52
N LEU A 477 -8.21 1.75 -14.73
CA LEU A 477 -7.23 1.57 -13.66
C LEU A 477 -6.43 0.28 -13.86
N GLY A 478 -5.16 0.29 -13.48
CA GLY A 478 -4.32 -0.91 -13.48
C GLY A 478 -4.71 -1.84 -12.33
N LEU A 479 -4.58 -3.16 -12.54
CA LEU A 479 -4.85 -4.19 -11.53
C LEU A 479 -3.99 -4.03 -10.26
N ASP A 480 -2.79 -3.46 -10.40
CA ASP A 480 -1.88 -3.11 -9.32
C ASP A 480 -2.45 -2.06 -8.34
N SER A 481 -3.56 -1.40 -8.69
CA SER A 481 -4.27 -0.47 -7.82
C SER A 481 -5.44 -1.09 -7.05
N PHE A 482 -5.70 -2.39 -7.22
CA PHE A 482 -6.81 -3.10 -6.57
C PHE A 482 -6.35 -3.87 -5.33
N VAL A 483 -7.17 -3.82 -4.29
CA VAL A 483 -7.15 -4.74 -3.15
C VAL A 483 -8.43 -5.57 -3.21
N PHE A 484 -8.31 -6.90 -3.14
CA PHE A 484 -9.43 -7.82 -3.20
C PHE A 484 -9.67 -8.48 -1.83
N LEU A 485 -10.86 -8.29 -1.27
CA LEU A 485 -11.29 -8.88 -0.01
C LEU A 485 -12.37 -9.94 -0.25
N ASP A 486 -12.14 -11.14 0.27
CA ASP A 486 -13.01 -12.30 0.11
C ASP A 486 -12.73 -13.30 1.23
N ASP A 487 -13.76 -13.89 1.83
CA ASP A 487 -13.65 -14.88 2.90
C ASP A 487 -13.24 -16.27 2.37
N SER A 488 -13.53 -16.57 1.10
CA SER A 488 -13.24 -17.84 0.46
C SER A 488 -11.75 -17.97 0.10
N PRO A 489 -11.03 -18.94 0.70
CA PRO A 489 -9.64 -19.21 0.33
C PRO A 489 -9.47 -19.57 -1.16
N HIS A 490 -10.49 -20.21 -1.75
CA HIS A 490 -10.47 -20.60 -3.15
C HIS A 490 -10.51 -19.40 -4.10
N GLU A 491 -11.37 -18.41 -3.83
CA GLU A 491 -11.45 -17.19 -4.64
C GLU A 491 -10.19 -16.32 -4.47
N ARG A 492 -9.65 -16.22 -3.24
CA ARG A 492 -8.38 -15.54 -2.99
C ARG A 492 -7.24 -16.17 -3.80
N GLU A 493 -7.13 -17.50 -3.80
CA GLU A 493 -6.06 -18.19 -4.53
C GLU A 493 -6.21 -18.06 -6.05
N ALA A 494 -7.43 -18.20 -6.56
CA ALA A 494 -7.72 -17.96 -7.98
C ALA A 494 -7.31 -16.54 -8.41
N MET A 495 -7.58 -15.54 -7.58
CA MET A 495 -7.20 -14.15 -7.84
C MET A 495 -5.67 -13.98 -7.87
N ARG A 496 -4.93 -14.53 -6.90
CA ARG A 496 -3.46 -14.45 -6.87
C ARG A 496 -2.82 -15.08 -8.10
N ARG A 497 -3.35 -16.22 -8.55
CA ARG A 497 -2.81 -16.96 -9.69
C ARG A 497 -3.10 -16.27 -11.03
N LEU A 498 -4.33 -15.79 -11.23
CA LEU A 498 -4.79 -15.28 -12.51
C LEU A 498 -4.59 -13.77 -12.67
N CYS A 499 -4.52 -13.03 -11.57
CA CYS A 499 -4.32 -11.58 -11.52
C CYS A 499 -3.25 -11.22 -10.46
N PRO A 500 -1.98 -11.64 -10.64
CA PRO A 500 -0.92 -11.47 -9.64
C PRO A 500 -0.60 -10.02 -9.26
N GLU A 501 -1.03 -9.05 -10.06
CA GLU A 501 -0.91 -7.62 -9.78
C GLU A 501 -1.87 -7.16 -8.67
N VAL A 502 -3.00 -7.86 -8.48
CA VAL A 502 -4.00 -7.52 -7.46
C VAL A 502 -3.47 -7.87 -6.08
N SER A 503 -3.63 -6.96 -5.12
CA SER A 503 -3.28 -7.23 -3.73
C SER A 503 -4.36 -8.10 -3.09
N VAL A 504 -4.01 -9.35 -2.74
CA VAL A 504 -4.94 -10.32 -2.12
C VAL A 504 -4.49 -10.67 -0.71
N PRO A 505 -4.82 -9.83 0.29
CA PRO A 505 -4.45 -10.05 1.69
C PRO A 505 -5.21 -11.25 2.27
N GLU A 506 -4.64 -11.88 3.29
CA GLU A 506 -5.29 -13.01 3.96
C GLU A 506 -6.29 -12.50 5.00
N MET A 507 -7.59 -12.70 4.73
CA MET A 507 -8.66 -12.19 5.59
C MET A 507 -8.77 -13.05 6.86
N PRO A 508 -8.87 -12.43 8.06
CA PRO A 508 -9.12 -13.15 9.30
C PRO A 508 -10.41 -13.96 9.25
N VAL A 509 -10.36 -15.18 9.77
CA VAL A 509 -11.52 -16.08 9.84
C VAL A 509 -12.59 -15.49 10.77
N ASP A 510 -12.18 -14.98 11.93
CA ASP A 510 -13.10 -14.34 12.88
C ASP A 510 -13.51 -12.94 12.36
N PRO A 511 -14.81 -12.70 12.13
CA PRO A 511 -15.28 -11.39 11.67
C PRO A 511 -14.94 -10.24 12.61
N ALA A 512 -14.77 -10.49 13.92
CA ALA A 512 -14.41 -9.45 14.90
C ALA A 512 -13.01 -8.86 14.67
N GLU A 513 -12.10 -9.61 14.03
CA GLU A 513 -10.73 -9.15 13.76
C GLU A 513 -10.63 -8.30 12.48
N ARG A 514 -11.56 -8.50 11.53
CA ARG A 514 -11.52 -7.93 10.18
C ARG A 514 -11.49 -6.39 10.14
N PRO A 515 -12.24 -5.64 10.97
CA PRO A 515 -12.20 -4.18 10.92
C PRO A 515 -10.81 -3.62 11.26
N LEU A 516 -10.21 -4.09 12.36
CA LEU A 516 -8.88 -3.62 12.76
C LEU A 516 -7.79 -4.12 11.81
N TRP A 517 -7.93 -5.33 11.29
CA TRP A 517 -7.06 -5.87 10.24
C TRP A 517 -7.06 -4.98 8.98
N LEU A 518 -8.24 -4.63 8.45
CA LEU A 518 -8.33 -3.75 7.28
C LEU A 518 -7.74 -2.36 7.58
N ARG A 519 -8.00 -1.82 8.78
CA ARG A 519 -7.44 -0.55 9.22
C ARG A 519 -5.92 -0.56 9.31
N ARG A 520 -5.31 -1.69 9.65
CA ARG A 520 -3.84 -1.86 9.76
C ARG A 520 -3.16 -2.15 8.42
N MET A 521 -3.92 -2.34 7.35
CA MET A 521 -3.38 -2.69 6.04
C MET A 521 -2.71 -1.48 5.37
N THR A 522 -1.38 -1.43 5.42
CA THR A 522 -0.57 -0.31 4.91
C THR A 522 -0.79 -0.01 3.42
N ARG A 523 -1.24 -0.99 2.62
CA ARG A 523 -1.61 -0.78 1.21
C ARG A 523 -2.82 0.14 1.02
N THR A 524 -3.67 0.28 2.05
CA THR A 524 -4.83 1.19 2.05
C THR A 524 -4.51 2.55 2.69
N TRP A 525 -3.30 2.75 3.21
CA TRP A 525 -2.93 3.99 3.89
C TRP A 525 -2.56 5.06 2.87
N PRO A 526 -3.24 6.23 2.88
CA PRO A 526 -2.86 7.32 2.02
C PRO A 526 -1.55 7.92 2.52
N LEU A 527 -0.59 8.14 1.61
CA LEU A 527 0.58 8.97 1.95
C LEU A 527 0.19 10.44 2.10
N ARG A 528 -0.82 10.88 1.34
CA ARG A 528 -1.47 12.19 1.43
C ARG A 528 -2.92 12.04 0.98
N LEU A 529 -3.82 12.78 1.63
CA LEU A 529 -5.17 13.00 1.15
C LEU A 529 -5.19 14.33 0.38
N THR A 530 -5.66 14.29 -0.86
CA THR A 530 -5.89 15.48 -1.67
C THR A 530 -7.38 15.76 -1.80
N ALA A 531 -7.77 17.01 -2.09
CA ALA A 531 -9.16 17.33 -2.41
C ALA A 531 -9.71 16.51 -3.60
N GLU A 532 -8.83 16.02 -4.49
CA GLU A 532 -9.21 15.09 -5.56
C GLU A 532 -9.52 13.67 -5.03
N ASP A 533 -8.90 13.24 -3.93
CA ASP A 533 -9.25 11.96 -3.28
C ASP A 533 -10.64 12.04 -2.68
N GLU A 534 -10.96 13.11 -1.93
CA GLU A 534 -12.28 13.33 -1.31
C GLU A 534 -13.43 13.34 -2.32
N THR A 535 -13.18 13.83 -3.53
CA THR A 535 -14.19 13.94 -4.61
C THR A 535 -14.18 12.76 -5.58
N ARG A 536 -13.22 11.82 -5.46
CA ARG A 536 -13.03 10.73 -6.43
C ARG A 536 -14.27 9.84 -6.56
N ALA A 537 -14.89 9.46 -5.46
CA ALA A 537 -16.07 8.60 -5.48
C ALA A 537 -17.24 9.28 -6.24
N ALA A 538 -17.47 10.58 -6.00
CA ALA A 538 -18.50 11.35 -6.69
C ALA A 538 -18.23 11.48 -8.20
N LEU A 539 -16.95 11.67 -8.59
CA LEU A 539 -16.55 11.74 -10.00
C LEU A 539 -16.82 10.43 -10.75
N TYR A 540 -16.58 9.28 -10.11
CA TYR A 540 -16.86 7.98 -10.72
C TYR A 540 -18.37 7.67 -10.79
N ALA A 541 -19.15 8.08 -9.78
CA ALA A 541 -20.61 8.00 -9.85
C ALA A 541 -21.16 8.82 -11.02
N ALA A 542 -20.72 10.08 -11.17
CA ALA A 542 -21.09 10.94 -12.29
C ALA A 542 -20.70 10.33 -13.66
N ARG A 543 -19.54 9.65 -13.73
CA ARG A 543 -19.10 8.96 -14.94
C ARG A 543 -20.00 7.77 -15.28
N ARG A 544 -20.38 6.96 -14.28
CA ARG A 544 -21.31 5.83 -14.46
C ARG A 544 -22.66 6.33 -14.99
N ASP A 545 -23.20 7.39 -14.40
CA ASP A 545 -24.48 7.97 -14.83
C ASP A 545 -24.38 8.51 -16.27
N ALA A 546 -23.23 9.10 -16.63
CA ALA A 546 -22.97 9.54 -17.99
C ALA A 546 -22.87 8.37 -19.00
N GLU A 547 -22.24 7.25 -18.65
CA GLU A 547 -22.19 6.06 -19.53
C GLU A 547 -23.57 5.40 -19.66
N ASN A 548 -24.36 5.30 -18.58
CA ASN A 548 -25.74 4.82 -18.64
C ASN A 548 -26.62 5.72 -19.54
N ALA A 549 -26.46 7.04 -19.43
CA ALA A 549 -27.13 7.98 -20.32
C ALA A 549 -26.68 7.82 -21.77
N LYS A 550 -25.39 7.55 -22.02
CA LYS A 550 -24.84 7.28 -23.36
C LYS A 550 -25.39 5.99 -23.96
N ALA A 551 -25.46 4.91 -23.18
CA ALA A 551 -26.03 3.63 -23.60
C ALA A 551 -27.53 3.75 -23.91
N SER A 552 -28.22 4.67 -23.26
CA SER A 552 -29.65 4.95 -23.46
C SER A 552 -29.93 6.00 -24.55
N ALA A 553 -28.90 6.65 -25.10
CA ALA A 553 -29.06 7.72 -26.09
C ALA A 553 -29.28 7.15 -27.51
N VAL A 554 -30.15 7.80 -28.28
CA VAL A 554 -30.49 7.40 -29.67
C VAL A 554 -29.29 7.56 -30.62
N ASN A 555 -28.47 8.60 -30.40
CA ASN A 555 -27.22 8.83 -31.12
C ASN A 555 -26.25 9.66 -30.25
N PHE A 556 -25.01 9.79 -30.71
CA PHE A 556 -23.94 10.45 -29.97
C PHE A 556 -24.14 11.97 -29.81
N GLU A 557 -24.77 12.64 -30.78
CA GLU A 557 -25.05 14.09 -30.67
C GLU A 557 -26.09 14.39 -29.60
N ASP A 558 -27.14 13.56 -29.49
CA ASP A 558 -28.17 13.69 -28.47
C ASP A 558 -27.59 13.47 -27.06
N TYR A 559 -26.65 12.54 -26.94
CA TYR A 559 -25.86 12.38 -25.71
C TYR A 559 -25.10 13.67 -25.37
N LEU A 560 -24.33 14.23 -26.29
CA LEU A 560 -23.54 15.45 -26.05
C LEU A 560 -24.41 16.66 -25.70
N LYS A 561 -25.55 16.85 -26.37
CA LYS A 561 -26.52 17.91 -26.02
C LYS A 561 -27.06 17.72 -24.61
N GLY A 562 -27.43 16.49 -24.27
CA GLY A 562 -27.99 16.14 -22.98
C GLY A 562 -27.01 16.24 -21.81
N LEU A 563 -25.71 16.43 -22.03
CA LEU A 563 -24.72 16.66 -20.97
C LEU A 563 -24.84 18.06 -20.34
N GLU A 564 -25.29 19.06 -21.10
CA GLU A 564 -25.35 20.46 -20.65
C GLU A 564 -23.99 20.98 -20.13
N GLN A 565 -22.95 20.83 -20.96
CA GLN A 565 -21.57 21.09 -20.55
C GLN A 565 -21.25 22.59 -20.53
N HIS A 566 -20.61 23.04 -19.45
CA HIS A 566 -20.04 24.36 -19.26
C HIS A 566 -18.52 24.27 -19.09
N LEU A 567 -17.77 24.93 -19.96
CA LEU A 567 -16.32 25.08 -19.88
C LEU A 567 -15.97 26.51 -19.45
N THR A 568 -15.35 26.64 -18.28
CA THR A 568 -14.74 27.90 -17.83
C THR A 568 -13.25 27.88 -18.11
N VAL A 569 -12.76 28.82 -18.92
CA VAL A 569 -11.35 28.97 -19.28
C VAL A 569 -10.74 30.11 -18.46
N ALA A 570 -9.54 29.89 -17.92
CA ALA A 570 -8.81 30.88 -17.13
C ALA A 570 -7.31 30.82 -17.43
N HIS A 571 -6.61 31.93 -17.18
CA HIS A 571 -5.14 31.92 -17.12
C HIS A 571 -4.66 31.15 -15.88
N VAL A 572 -3.53 30.46 -16.01
CA VAL A 572 -2.91 29.80 -14.86
C VAL A 572 -2.47 30.85 -13.85
N SER A 573 -2.92 30.69 -12.61
CA SER A 573 -2.58 31.54 -11.47
C SER A 573 -1.70 30.76 -10.50
N LYS A 574 -1.13 31.45 -9.50
CA LYS A 574 -0.38 30.79 -8.42
C LYS A 574 -1.21 29.70 -7.71
N ALA A 575 -2.54 29.86 -7.63
CA ALA A 575 -3.42 28.89 -7.01
C ALA A 575 -3.66 27.65 -7.89
N THR A 576 -3.70 27.80 -9.22
CA THR A 576 -3.97 26.67 -10.14
C THR A 576 -2.70 25.98 -10.64
N LEU A 577 -1.54 26.63 -10.54
CA LEU A 577 -0.25 26.13 -10.98
C LEU A 577 0.10 24.72 -10.43
N PRO A 578 -0.03 24.42 -9.11
CA PRO A 578 0.29 23.09 -8.60
C PRO A 578 -0.55 21.97 -9.25
N ARG A 579 -1.80 22.28 -9.62
CA ARG A 579 -2.67 21.33 -10.31
C ARG A 579 -2.25 21.13 -11.77
N VAL A 580 -1.82 22.18 -12.46
CA VAL A 580 -1.31 22.08 -13.84
C VAL A 580 -0.05 21.22 -13.90
N VAL A 581 0.89 21.43 -12.97
CA VAL A 581 2.10 20.60 -12.82
C VAL A 581 1.71 19.14 -12.60
N GLN A 582 0.80 18.87 -11.67
CA GLN A 582 0.30 17.52 -11.42
C GLN A 582 -0.34 16.88 -12.67
N MET A 583 -1.08 17.66 -13.47
CA MET A 583 -1.65 17.17 -14.73
C MET A 583 -0.56 16.87 -15.76
N HIS A 584 0.49 17.69 -15.82
CA HIS A 584 1.68 17.41 -16.62
C HIS A 584 2.36 16.11 -16.18
N GLU A 585 2.43 15.76 -14.90
CA GLU A 585 3.06 14.52 -14.42
C GLU A 585 2.23 13.26 -14.71
N ARG A 586 0.91 13.35 -14.54
CA ARG A 586 0.03 12.16 -14.50
C ARG A 586 -0.66 11.86 -15.83
N THR A 587 -0.78 12.84 -16.73
CA THR A 587 -1.56 12.68 -17.95
C THR A 587 -0.73 12.07 -19.08
N ASN A 588 -1.17 10.90 -19.55
CA ASN A 588 -0.48 10.12 -20.57
C ASN A 588 -1.37 9.73 -21.77
N GLN A 589 -2.70 9.79 -21.62
CA GLN A 589 -3.64 9.36 -22.65
C GLN A 589 -4.00 10.51 -23.60
N PHE A 590 -4.49 11.63 -23.05
CA PHE A 590 -4.69 12.86 -23.80
C PHE A 590 -3.55 13.84 -23.49
N ASN A 591 -2.40 13.63 -24.14
CA ASN A 591 -1.25 14.53 -24.05
C ASN A 591 -0.53 14.50 -25.40
N LEU A 592 -0.52 15.63 -26.12
CA LEU A 592 0.00 15.68 -27.48
C LEU A 592 1.52 15.50 -27.54
N THR A 593 2.27 16.00 -26.56
CA THR A 593 3.74 15.98 -26.59
C THR A 593 4.35 15.11 -25.50
N THR A 594 3.60 14.78 -24.44
CA THR A 594 4.07 14.11 -23.22
C THR A 594 5.20 14.82 -22.48
N LEU A 595 5.46 16.09 -22.82
CA LEU A 595 6.42 16.93 -22.13
C LEU A 595 5.99 17.16 -20.68
N ARG A 596 6.91 16.88 -19.75
CA ARG A 596 6.73 17.10 -18.31
C ARG A 596 7.30 18.46 -17.99
N SER A 597 6.44 19.38 -17.59
CA SER A 597 6.85 20.73 -17.19
C SER A 597 6.79 20.82 -15.68
N THR A 598 7.90 21.24 -15.09
CA THR A 598 8.06 21.52 -13.68
C THR A 598 7.34 22.82 -13.31
N GLU A 599 7.11 23.02 -12.02
CA GLU A 599 6.55 24.28 -11.50
C GLU A 599 7.39 25.50 -11.92
N ALA A 600 8.72 25.38 -11.88
CA ALA A 600 9.64 26.45 -12.26
C ALA A 600 9.53 26.81 -13.75
N GLU A 601 9.40 25.82 -14.64
CA GLU A 601 9.28 26.06 -16.08
C GLU A 601 7.96 26.75 -16.45
N ILE A 602 6.84 26.31 -15.86
CA ILE A 602 5.53 26.93 -16.11
C ILE A 602 5.48 28.34 -15.50
N SER A 603 6.05 28.53 -14.30
CA SER A 603 6.18 29.86 -13.70
C SER A 603 7.01 30.80 -14.57
N ALA A 604 8.18 30.36 -15.04
CA ALA A 604 9.03 31.15 -15.93
C ALA A 604 8.32 31.53 -17.24
N LEU A 605 7.50 30.61 -17.79
CA LEU A 605 6.67 30.89 -18.95
C LEU A 605 5.63 31.99 -18.65
N ILE A 606 4.93 31.90 -17.54
CA ILE A 606 3.91 32.90 -17.14
C ILE A 606 4.57 34.25 -16.85
N GLU A 607 5.74 34.26 -16.22
CA GLU A 607 6.51 35.47 -15.89
C GLU A 607 7.13 36.14 -17.13
N SER A 608 7.22 35.44 -18.26
CA SER A 608 7.74 35.99 -19.52
C SER A 608 6.84 37.03 -20.20
N GLY A 609 5.68 37.33 -19.59
CA GLY A 609 4.75 38.36 -20.02
C GLY A 609 4.09 37.99 -21.34
N ASP A 610 4.15 38.88 -22.33
CA ASP A 610 3.52 38.69 -23.64
C ASP A 610 4.14 37.54 -24.47
N ARG A 611 5.22 36.92 -23.99
CA ARG A 611 5.92 35.81 -24.66
C ARG A 611 5.47 34.42 -24.20
N GLY A 612 4.61 34.32 -23.18
CA GLY A 612 4.18 33.04 -22.64
C GLY A 612 2.72 33.06 -22.21
N VAL A 613 1.99 32.00 -22.54
CA VAL A 613 0.59 31.81 -22.14
C VAL A 613 0.41 30.43 -21.56
N ALA A 614 -0.19 30.36 -20.38
CA ALA A 614 -0.67 29.11 -19.80
C ALA A 614 -2.16 29.25 -19.49
N LEU A 615 -2.98 28.34 -20.01
CA LEU A 615 -4.43 28.30 -19.81
C LEU A 615 -4.84 27.00 -19.13
N VAL A 616 -5.92 27.08 -18.37
CA VAL A 616 -6.62 25.93 -17.76
C VAL A 616 -8.11 26.01 -18.04
N GLY A 617 -8.74 24.84 -18.14
CA GLY A 617 -10.17 24.70 -18.33
C GLY A 617 -10.80 23.90 -17.21
N ARG A 618 -11.85 24.47 -16.60
CA ARG A 618 -12.74 23.80 -15.65
C ARG A 618 -14.02 23.38 -16.37
N VAL A 619 -14.48 22.15 -16.16
CA VAL A 619 -15.74 21.68 -16.76
C VAL A 619 -16.75 21.32 -15.70
N ARG A 620 -17.99 21.75 -15.89
CA ARG A 620 -19.18 21.29 -15.17
C ARG A 620 -20.20 20.79 -16.18
N ASP A 621 -20.91 19.72 -15.85
CA ASP A 621 -22.06 19.22 -16.62
C ASP A 621 -23.21 18.90 -15.66
N LYS A 622 -24.33 18.36 -16.16
CA LYS A 622 -25.49 18.02 -15.30
C LYS A 622 -25.19 16.96 -14.23
N PHE A 623 -24.12 16.18 -14.40
CA PHE A 623 -23.72 15.12 -13.47
C PHE A 623 -22.75 15.63 -12.40
N GLY A 624 -22.15 16.81 -12.56
CA GLY A 624 -21.36 17.45 -11.53
C GLY A 624 -20.26 18.39 -12.02
N ASP A 625 -19.49 18.91 -11.07
CA ASP A 625 -18.25 19.66 -11.35
C ASP A 625 -17.09 18.67 -11.54
N HIS A 626 -16.49 18.69 -12.73
CA HIS A 626 -15.34 17.86 -13.09
C HIS A 626 -14.02 18.54 -12.74
N GLY A 627 -14.02 19.75 -12.16
CA GLY A 627 -12.80 20.47 -11.78
C GLY A 627 -11.91 20.84 -12.98
N LEU A 628 -10.63 21.13 -12.71
CA LEU A 628 -9.65 21.48 -13.76
C LEU A 628 -9.28 20.24 -14.58
N VAL A 629 -9.74 20.20 -15.82
CA VAL A 629 -9.70 19.01 -16.69
C VAL A 629 -8.74 19.13 -17.85
N ILE A 630 -8.44 20.33 -18.35
CA ILE A 630 -7.60 20.57 -19.52
C ILE A 630 -6.63 21.72 -19.24
N ALA A 631 -5.41 21.65 -19.78
CA ALA A 631 -4.42 22.70 -19.68
C ALA A 631 -3.58 22.79 -20.96
N ALA A 632 -3.11 23.99 -21.28
CA ALA A 632 -2.15 24.23 -22.35
C ALA A 632 -1.08 25.24 -21.95
N THR A 633 0.12 25.05 -22.49
CA THR A 633 1.22 26.01 -22.42
C THR A 633 1.65 26.41 -23.83
N VAL A 634 1.88 27.70 -24.04
CA VAL A 634 2.18 28.29 -25.34
C VAL A 634 3.30 29.30 -25.18
N GLU A 635 4.27 29.24 -26.10
CA GLU A 635 5.28 30.29 -26.28
C GLU A 635 4.93 31.16 -27.47
N ILE A 636 5.13 32.47 -27.33
CA ILE A 636 4.85 33.46 -28.37
C ILE A 636 6.16 34.15 -28.77
N ASN A 637 6.41 34.19 -30.08
CA ASN A 637 7.53 34.91 -30.68
C ASN A 637 7.01 35.82 -31.81
N GLY A 638 6.76 37.08 -31.47
CA GLY A 638 6.20 38.06 -32.41
C GLY A 638 4.79 37.64 -32.86
N ALA A 639 4.62 37.41 -34.17
CA ALA A 639 3.34 37.01 -34.76
C ALA A 639 3.13 35.48 -34.82
N GLU A 640 4.07 34.70 -34.28
CA GLU A 640 4.00 33.23 -34.27
C GLU A 640 3.91 32.70 -32.84
N ALA A 641 3.18 31.60 -32.65
CA ALA A 641 3.08 30.92 -31.37
C ALA A 641 3.28 29.41 -31.51
N VAL A 642 3.79 28.76 -30.46
CA VAL A 642 4.01 27.31 -30.39
C VAL A 642 3.30 26.75 -29.18
N ILE A 643 2.35 25.83 -29.38
CA ILE A 643 1.75 25.05 -28.29
C ILE A 643 2.77 24.02 -27.84
N ARG A 644 3.35 24.23 -26.65
CA ARG A 644 4.34 23.34 -26.03
C ARG A 644 3.66 22.12 -25.42
N SER A 645 2.54 22.33 -24.75
CA SER A 645 1.73 21.25 -24.20
C SER A 645 0.25 21.54 -24.39
N LEU A 646 -0.51 20.49 -24.69
CA LEU A 646 -1.95 20.45 -24.54
C LEU A 646 -2.29 19.06 -24.01
N LEU A 647 -2.91 19.05 -22.83
CA LEU A 647 -3.21 17.82 -22.12
C LEU A 647 -4.55 17.90 -21.40
N MET A 648 -5.20 16.76 -21.27
CA MET A 648 -6.51 16.64 -20.64
C MET A 648 -6.61 15.40 -19.76
N SER A 649 -7.19 15.56 -18.59
CA SER A 649 -7.62 14.45 -17.73
C SER A 649 -8.69 13.57 -18.41
N CYS A 650 -8.66 12.27 -18.13
CA CYS A 650 -9.47 11.27 -18.84
C CYS A 650 -11.00 11.35 -18.68
N ARG A 651 -11.51 12.23 -17.81
CA ARG A 651 -12.92 12.24 -17.40
C ARG A 651 -13.89 12.97 -18.35
N VAL A 652 -13.37 13.84 -19.23
CA VAL A 652 -14.19 14.58 -20.22
C VAL A 652 -13.73 14.41 -21.67
N ILE A 653 -12.83 13.45 -21.93
CA ILE A 653 -12.31 13.19 -23.28
C ILE A 653 -13.45 12.75 -24.20
N GLY A 654 -13.43 13.24 -25.44
CA GLY A 654 -14.39 12.85 -26.46
C GLY A 654 -15.75 13.53 -26.29
N ARG A 655 -15.84 14.52 -25.39
CA ARG A 655 -17.06 15.33 -25.18
C ARG A 655 -16.99 16.70 -25.86
N GLU A 656 -16.06 16.85 -26.81
CA GLU A 656 -15.71 18.09 -27.52
C GLU A 656 -15.18 19.25 -26.65
N VAL A 657 -14.91 19.01 -25.37
CA VAL A 657 -14.27 20.01 -24.48
C VAL A 657 -12.91 20.42 -25.02
N GLU A 658 -12.13 19.46 -25.52
CA GLU A 658 -10.81 19.66 -26.13
C GLU A 658 -10.87 20.61 -27.32
N ARG A 659 -11.93 20.50 -28.13
CA ARG A 659 -12.17 21.32 -29.32
C ARG A 659 -12.56 22.73 -28.91
N ALA A 660 -13.49 22.88 -27.97
CA ALA A 660 -13.90 24.18 -27.43
C ALA A 660 -12.74 24.92 -26.76
N PHE A 661 -11.93 24.22 -25.96
CA PHE A 661 -10.77 24.79 -25.29
C PHE A 661 -9.69 25.25 -26.28
N LEU A 662 -9.36 24.43 -27.28
CA LEU A 662 -8.40 24.81 -28.32
C LEU A 662 -8.87 26.05 -29.09
N GLY A 663 -10.18 26.16 -29.35
CA GLY A 663 -10.77 27.36 -29.95
C GLY A 663 -10.57 28.61 -29.11
N ALA A 664 -10.83 28.51 -27.81
CA ALA A 664 -10.64 29.59 -26.85
C ALA A 664 -9.17 30.04 -26.80
N LEU A 665 -8.24 29.08 -26.77
CA LEU A 665 -6.81 29.34 -26.81
C LEU A 665 -6.42 30.13 -28.07
N ILE A 666 -6.87 29.70 -29.25
CA ILE A 666 -6.57 30.38 -30.51
C ILE A 666 -7.16 31.80 -30.54
N GLU A 667 -8.37 32.00 -30.02
CA GLU A 667 -8.97 33.34 -29.93
C GLU A 667 -8.20 34.25 -28.95
N ASP A 668 -7.67 33.70 -27.86
CA ASP A 668 -6.78 34.45 -26.96
C ASP A 668 -5.48 34.88 -27.65
N LEU A 669 -4.83 33.94 -28.35
CA LEU A 669 -3.62 34.22 -29.12
C LEU A 669 -3.87 35.26 -30.23
N LYS A 670 -5.03 35.20 -30.88
CA LYS A 670 -5.46 36.19 -31.88
C LYS A 670 -5.55 37.59 -31.31
N ARG A 671 -6.16 37.74 -30.11
CA ARG A 671 -6.24 39.04 -29.40
C ARG A 671 -4.86 39.59 -29.05
N ARG A 672 -3.86 38.72 -28.88
CA ARG A 672 -2.45 39.06 -28.62
C ARG A 672 -1.64 39.36 -29.90
N GLY A 673 -2.28 39.35 -31.07
CA GLY A 673 -1.64 39.69 -32.35
C GLY A 673 -0.94 38.51 -33.06
N VAL A 674 -1.12 37.28 -32.57
CA VAL A 674 -0.59 36.08 -33.23
C VAL A 674 -1.36 35.80 -34.53
N ARG A 675 -0.62 35.53 -35.61
CA ARG A 675 -1.15 35.20 -36.94
C ARG A 675 -1.01 33.72 -37.27
N ARG A 676 -0.03 33.04 -36.70
CA ARG A 676 0.23 31.62 -36.94
C ARG A 676 0.52 30.90 -35.63
N VAL A 677 -0.14 29.77 -35.43
CA VAL A 677 0.12 28.86 -34.31
C VAL A 677 0.69 27.57 -34.87
N SER A 678 1.64 26.98 -34.17
CA SER A 678 2.18 25.65 -34.45
C SER A 678 2.06 24.76 -33.23
N GLY A 679 2.07 23.46 -33.43
CA GLY A 679 1.98 22.47 -32.37
C GLY A 679 2.49 21.12 -32.84
N ASP A 680 2.94 20.31 -31.89
CA ASP A 680 3.52 19.01 -32.17
C ASP A 680 2.69 17.89 -31.57
N TYR A 681 2.67 16.75 -32.27
CA TYR A 681 2.29 15.47 -31.71
C TYR A 681 3.51 14.54 -31.66
N ILE A 682 3.82 14.02 -30.47
CA ILE A 682 4.90 13.06 -30.21
C ILE A 682 4.26 11.76 -29.73
N PRO A 683 4.30 10.68 -30.53
CA PRO A 683 3.61 9.45 -30.21
C PRO A 683 4.27 8.67 -29.07
N THR A 684 3.44 7.98 -28.31
CA THR A 684 3.78 7.01 -27.27
C THR A 684 2.78 5.87 -27.31
N ARG A 685 3.06 4.76 -26.61
CA ARG A 685 2.09 3.66 -26.45
C ARG A 685 0.77 4.10 -25.82
N LYS A 686 0.74 5.18 -25.04
CA LYS A 686 -0.42 5.59 -24.23
C LYS A 686 -1.24 6.73 -24.85
N ASN A 687 -0.67 7.56 -25.73
CA ASN A 687 -1.36 8.73 -26.31
C ASN A 687 -1.83 8.54 -27.77
N ALA A 688 -1.96 7.30 -28.23
CA ALA A 688 -2.41 7.00 -29.59
C ALA A 688 -3.78 7.61 -29.92
N MET A 689 -4.64 7.82 -28.92
CA MET A 689 -5.98 8.36 -29.09
C MET A 689 -6.03 9.81 -29.59
N VAL A 690 -4.97 10.60 -29.40
CA VAL A 690 -4.93 12.01 -29.81
C VAL A 690 -4.17 12.25 -31.12
N LYS A 691 -3.72 11.19 -31.79
CA LYS A 691 -2.94 11.26 -33.04
C LYS A 691 -3.60 12.16 -34.09
N GLU A 692 -4.90 12.01 -34.27
CA GLU A 692 -5.68 12.74 -35.30
C GLU A 692 -6.29 14.04 -34.77
N PHE A 693 -5.98 14.45 -33.55
CA PHE A 693 -6.67 15.57 -32.90
C PHE A 693 -6.49 16.89 -33.67
N TYR A 694 -5.24 17.26 -34.01
CA TYR A 694 -4.96 18.47 -34.78
C TYR A 694 -5.68 18.48 -36.14
N ALA A 695 -5.58 17.39 -36.90
CA ALA A 695 -6.28 17.23 -38.17
C ALA A 695 -7.81 17.41 -38.01
N SER A 696 -8.39 16.78 -36.98
CA SER A 696 -9.82 16.90 -36.69
C SER A 696 -10.24 18.34 -36.36
N CYS A 697 -9.34 19.17 -35.83
CA CYS A 697 -9.55 20.59 -35.54
C CYS A 697 -9.20 21.51 -36.71
N GLY A 698 -8.94 20.98 -37.91
CA GLY A 698 -8.68 21.76 -39.12
C GLY A 698 -7.24 22.28 -39.25
N TRP A 699 -6.30 21.78 -38.44
CA TRP A 699 -4.89 22.13 -38.58
C TRP A 699 -4.27 21.46 -39.79
N GLN A 700 -3.30 22.14 -40.40
CA GLN A 700 -2.61 21.64 -41.59
C GLN A 700 -1.27 21.00 -41.18
N PRO A 701 -0.87 19.89 -41.82
CA PRO A 701 0.43 19.29 -41.57
C PRO A 701 1.55 20.23 -42.05
N ALA A 702 2.56 20.43 -41.21
CA ALA A 702 3.71 21.31 -41.49
C ALA A 702 5.02 20.52 -41.66
N GLY A 703 5.07 19.25 -41.25
CA GLY A 703 6.24 18.39 -41.41
C GLY A 703 6.23 17.19 -40.45
N ALA A 704 7.20 16.31 -40.60
CA ALA A 704 7.46 15.20 -39.69
C ALA A 704 8.98 15.02 -39.49
N ASP A 705 9.38 14.73 -38.25
CA ASP A 705 10.76 14.43 -37.86
C ASP A 705 10.78 13.17 -36.99
N GLY A 706 11.25 12.06 -37.56
CA GLY A 706 11.09 10.74 -36.96
C GLY A 706 9.61 10.38 -36.77
N GLU A 707 9.22 10.05 -35.54
CA GLU A 707 7.81 9.78 -35.19
C GLU A 707 7.02 11.05 -34.80
N ARG A 708 7.69 12.21 -34.64
CA ARG A 708 7.04 13.48 -34.32
C ARG A 708 6.38 14.08 -35.56
N THR A 709 5.16 14.57 -35.42
CA THR A 709 4.44 15.31 -36.47
C THR A 709 4.18 16.74 -36.03
N SER A 710 4.39 17.71 -36.93
CA SER A 710 4.19 19.13 -36.67
C SER A 710 3.02 19.65 -37.48
N TRP A 711 2.24 20.54 -36.86
CA TRP A 711 0.98 21.05 -37.38
C TRP A 711 0.95 22.57 -37.28
N THR A 712 0.26 23.23 -38.21
CA THR A 712 0.10 24.69 -38.21
C THR A 712 -1.35 25.13 -38.37
N PHE A 713 -1.67 26.26 -37.74
CA PHE A 713 -2.94 26.94 -37.82
C PHE A 713 -2.73 28.42 -38.13
N ASP A 714 -3.16 28.84 -39.32
CA ASP A 714 -3.28 30.25 -39.70
C ASP A 714 -4.54 30.86 -39.07
N VAL A 715 -4.31 31.72 -38.08
CA VAL A 715 -5.35 32.40 -37.28
C VAL A 715 -6.16 33.40 -38.12
N THR A 716 -5.59 33.87 -39.23
CA THR A 716 -6.22 34.86 -40.11
C THR A 716 -7.05 34.23 -41.23
N ALA A 717 -6.67 33.03 -41.67
CA ALA A 717 -7.32 32.32 -42.77
C ALA A 717 -8.30 31.23 -42.32
N MET A 718 -8.17 30.71 -41.09
CA MET A 718 -8.99 29.60 -40.59
C MET A 718 -9.86 30.01 -39.40
N GLN A 719 -11.03 29.38 -39.28
CA GLN A 719 -11.91 29.61 -38.15
C GLN A 719 -11.48 28.76 -36.95
N PRO A 720 -11.32 29.36 -35.74
CA PRO A 720 -11.00 28.60 -34.55
C PRO A 720 -12.02 27.47 -34.33
N PRO A 721 -11.57 26.27 -33.91
CA PRO A 721 -12.45 25.16 -33.65
C PRO A 721 -13.47 25.53 -32.57
N ARG A 722 -14.72 25.14 -32.75
CA ARG A 722 -15.81 25.37 -31.78
C ARG A 722 -16.56 24.06 -31.54
N SER A 723 -17.23 23.97 -30.40
CA SER A 723 -18.21 22.94 -30.12
C SER A 723 -19.57 23.60 -29.93
N GLN A 724 -20.62 23.02 -30.51
CA GLN A 724 -22.01 23.43 -30.26
C GLN A 724 -22.58 22.81 -28.98
N PHE A 725 -21.85 21.88 -28.35
CA PHE A 725 -22.31 21.13 -27.17
C PHE A 725 -21.64 21.60 -25.86
N VAL A 726 -20.76 22.60 -25.94
CA VAL A 726 -20.00 23.13 -24.80
C VAL A 726 -20.23 24.64 -24.71
N ALA A 727 -20.92 25.08 -23.66
CA ALA A 727 -21.06 26.50 -23.34
C ALA A 727 -19.76 27.03 -22.73
N LEU A 728 -19.13 28.01 -23.39
CA LEU A 728 -17.82 28.53 -23.00
C LEU A 728 -17.92 29.86 -22.26
N ASN A 729 -17.25 29.95 -21.10
CA ASN A 729 -17.10 31.16 -20.30
C ASN A 729 -15.62 31.44 -20.02
N TRP A 730 -15.24 32.72 -19.89
CA TRP A 730 -13.92 33.13 -19.40
C TRP A 730 -14.03 33.58 -17.95
N GLU A 731 -13.12 33.10 -17.11
CA GLU A 731 -12.95 33.63 -15.76
C GLU A 731 -12.13 34.93 -15.84
N ALA A 732 -12.61 35.96 -15.15
CA ALA A 732 -12.08 37.32 -15.21
C ALA A 732 -10.75 37.48 -14.47
#